data_AF-A0A093VFA9-F1
#
_entry.id   AF-A0A093VFA9-F1
#
_cell.length_a   1.000
_cell.length_b   1.000
_cell.length_c   1.000
_cell.angle_alpha   90.00
_cell.angle_beta   90.00
_cell.angle_gamma   90.00
#
_symmetry.space_group_name_H-M   'P 1'
#
loop_
_entity.id
_entity.type
_entity.pdbx_description
1 polymer ?
#
loop_
_entity_poly.entity_id
_entity_poly.type
_entity_poly.pdbx_seq_one_letter_code
_entity_poly.pdbx_strand_id
1 'polypeptide(L)'
;MSFNSIKLALLVGICGAIPLKKDGTEILLGDVIISEVIVDLSHGRQYPGGFNRKDTLLDVYGRPDEQILGLIRTWKTALLLDKLREETKNNLTTLLGHPHLQTEYPACLSGFACEDSLTSSCTDLNCDVNMLVHRERLLEIFNLYPEMPTPFIHFGSIGTGDTVMKSATHREEIANAENVIAFEMEGAGIWDKFSCLVIKGVCDYADSHKNKNWQSYAASVAASAMKVVLGQYVTSQRQSGPGESIVNSGIPTDAAVTPQNLPVLPGTHTPQALFDNILNTFERCFDQEQWLGFKTTSASSLKRSLKKIQDEQKASKSIQNLRRMESFLKGVENLGKLMEEALGIPGFIAKGHPDLLEAYLSAYDKIGAALPTFEDCHESFKHHTGLQRVLAEVFGNILEIHHRMTKLFCGRALKDTFKPLWKDFQHCFEHILHQLRSHKALIEDEARVPTNTLRDMSADSQHIRDHIQQIAGNSFEFDRKERERQKALYNEVRDWFSYSRNLPENAEVESEHGRYCYDREQYTDTGGWILSHEKIQKWLSPDVQQSSHSMLWINGRPGTGKTYLASIMIEACLKDTSVVTAYFYCSEKIEGRTTAIAVVRGILYQLVRHHPDLAPYCYEKMKNSDSTILSSLKVAREILGVFCERIPQLYVIIDAVDECQSSEEAKNLLDTFKDLTKKCDNHSPGKLRVLFLSQPTSEIRNSLVSADTLTLTPELNVGDIRKYCQHRTRELEKFEFSSEDIKNVVEIICARADGMFLFAKLVMNNLAKQPNLALFRDEITGARLPNEIDQAYSRIMERLERDLGSEQFRYTLLLLGWLVCSKRPLKWTEVQSASSVEIDVWNNSNVMNMDVKLRDDVHEICGSLVQVLQGDRVELVHSTARRFIIEQSGIDIATAECDLTLRCLRYLTLNIFEPNIRDSDLRFYALRGDLAFQDYAVSTWFMHVKSMVDTNLGLMVRNPASSELNDQLIKIRHVLGRFIQFYDASFPDDNIQQQTQQDCEAFWQFPFHADLVKIWQHIRSEQNKDLVARNNVSIDLLNKSLKRNRQLLEKLGTTEDVDLSIIYGDCIFRCPKVLCFFFHEGFKTAQARESHVDRHERPFHCTVENCTTEGLGLASESALRRHLRTFHPEQCDLSESFTRLSRGPTSQARWECHIEAKGRGHVRNVGGGLQEDTI
;
A
#
# COMPACT_ATOMS: atom_id res chain seq x y z
N MET A 1 5.76 6.76 0.23
CA MET A 1 5.70 7.67 1.40
C MET A 1 4.70 8.78 1.05
N SER A 2 3.75 9.07 1.93
CA SER A 2 2.45 9.73 1.64
C SER A 2 2.41 11.26 1.79
N PHE A 3 3.54 11.97 1.65
CA PHE A 3 3.61 13.42 1.87
C PHE A 3 4.20 14.17 0.67
N ASN A 4 3.43 14.28 -0.42
CA ASN A 4 3.89 14.85 -1.69
C ASN A 4 4.04 16.38 -1.68
N SER A 5 3.51 17.06 -0.67
CA SER A 5 3.62 18.52 -0.51
C SER A 5 4.86 18.96 0.30
N ILE A 6 5.67 18.03 0.79
CA ILE A 6 6.89 18.37 1.53
C ILE A 6 7.94 18.86 0.54
N LYS A 7 8.20 20.17 0.57
CA LYS A 7 9.23 20.82 -0.26
C LYS A 7 10.60 20.89 0.42
N LEU A 8 10.64 20.78 1.74
CA LEU A 8 11.86 20.85 2.54
C LEU A 8 11.66 20.05 3.83
N ALA A 9 12.56 19.12 4.11
CA ALA A 9 12.65 18.43 5.39
C ALA A 9 13.81 19.02 6.21
N LEU A 10 13.53 19.52 7.41
CA LEU A 10 14.56 19.99 8.33
C LEU A 10 14.80 18.93 9.41
N LEU A 11 16.00 18.37 9.44
CA LEU A 11 16.42 17.48 10.52
C LEU A 11 17.16 18.29 11.57
N VAL A 12 16.46 18.60 12.67
CA VAL A 12 16.98 19.48 13.72
C VAL A 12 17.23 18.69 14.99
N GLY A 13 18.40 18.87 15.60
CA GLY A 13 18.75 18.15 16.82
C GLY A 13 20.15 18.47 17.31
N ILE A 14 20.82 17.47 17.88
CA ILE A 14 22.16 17.60 18.43
C ILE A 14 23.14 16.67 17.72
N CYS A 15 24.43 17.03 17.73
CA CYS A 15 25.50 16.24 17.15
C CYS A 15 26.77 16.30 18.01
N GLY A 16 27.65 15.33 17.76
CA GLY A 16 29.04 15.43 18.17
C GLY A 16 29.86 16.08 17.07
N ALA A 17 30.76 17.02 17.40
CA ALA A 17 31.58 17.72 16.40
C ALA A 17 33.06 17.35 16.50
N ILE A 18 33.81 17.63 15.43
CA ILE A 18 35.27 17.68 15.55
C ILE A 18 35.66 18.97 16.28
N PRO A 19 36.78 18.97 17.03
CA PRO A 19 37.18 20.16 17.75
C PRO A 19 37.61 21.28 16.77
N LEU A 20 38.54 21.01 15.86
CA LEU A 20 38.96 21.97 14.83
C LEU A 20 38.66 21.46 13.43
N LYS A 21 38.21 22.38 12.57
CA LYS A 21 38.18 22.16 11.13
C LYS A 21 39.59 22.13 10.55
N LYS A 22 39.75 21.56 9.35
CA LYS A 22 41.02 21.55 8.60
C LYS A 22 41.57 22.96 8.32
N ASP A 23 40.71 23.98 8.27
CA ASP A 23 41.09 25.38 8.09
C ASP A 23 41.51 26.08 9.39
N GLY A 24 41.58 25.37 10.51
CA GLY A 24 41.92 25.91 11.83
C GLY A 24 40.73 26.53 12.57
N THR A 25 39.52 26.56 11.99
CA THR A 25 38.35 27.12 12.67
C THR A 25 37.93 26.23 13.83
N GLU A 26 37.84 26.80 15.02
CA GLU A 26 37.33 26.12 16.21
C GLU A 26 35.81 25.93 16.17
N ILE A 27 35.36 24.70 16.43
CA ILE A 27 33.97 24.39 16.76
C ILE A 27 33.89 24.17 18.27
N LEU A 28 32.97 24.88 18.93
CA LEU A 28 32.74 24.86 20.37
C LEU A 28 31.38 24.25 20.70
N LEU A 29 31.22 23.79 21.94
CA LEU A 29 29.92 23.33 22.45
C LEU A 29 28.92 24.49 22.44
N GLY A 30 27.72 24.21 21.96
CA GLY A 30 26.68 25.22 21.76
C GLY A 30 26.71 25.93 20.40
N ASP A 31 27.71 25.69 19.54
CA ASP A 31 27.64 26.12 18.14
C ASP A 31 26.62 25.30 17.32
N VAL A 32 26.32 25.76 16.11
CA VAL A 32 25.42 25.10 15.17
C VAL A 32 26.16 24.67 13.92
N ILE A 33 25.86 23.45 13.46
CA ILE A 33 26.35 22.89 12.21
C ILE A 33 25.16 22.69 11.26
N ILE A 34 25.27 23.26 10.06
CA ILE A 34 24.30 23.11 8.96
C ILE A 34 24.95 22.27 7.86
N SER A 35 24.29 21.19 7.46
CA SER A 35 24.83 20.24 6.47
C SER A 35 24.91 20.85 5.07
N GLU A 36 26.05 20.67 4.41
CA GLU A 36 26.18 20.83 2.95
C GLU A 36 26.01 19.51 2.21
N VAL A 37 26.52 18.44 2.82
CA VAL A 37 26.53 17.07 2.32
C VAL A 37 26.41 16.14 3.53
N ILE A 38 25.78 14.99 3.34
CA ILE A 38 25.79 13.89 4.30
C ILE A 38 26.65 12.75 3.79
N VAL A 39 27.45 12.16 4.67
CA VAL A 39 28.30 11.00 4.40
C VAL A 39 27.76 9.82 5.19
N ASP A 40 27.24 8.79 4.52
CA ASP A 40 26.80 7.55 5.18
C ASP A 40 28.00 6.72 5.65
N LEU A 41 28.07 6.51 6.96
CA LEU A 41 29.08 5.71 7.63
C LEU A 41 28.58 4.27 7.93
N SER A 42 27.31 3.96 7.65
CA SER A 42 26.66 2.68 7.97
C SER A 42 27.03 1.56 6.99
N HIS A 43 27.55 1.90 5.80
CA HIS A 43 27.83 0.95 4.72
C HIS A 43 29.33 0.85 4.38
N GLY A 44 30.05 -0.02 5.10
CA GLY A 44 31.45 -0.37 4.81
C GLY A 44 31.83 -1.73 5.38
N ARG A 45 32.98 -2.25 4.93
CA ARG A 45 33.58 -3.47 5.49
C ARG A 45 34.78 -3.08 6.33
N GLN A 46 34.82 -3.53 7.58
CA GLN A 46 35.97 -3.35 8.45
C GLN A 46 37.02 -4.42 8.15
N TYR A 47 38.17 -4.01 7.63
CA TYR A 47 39.31 -4.88 7.36
C TYR A 47 40.39 -4.69 8.45
N PRO A 48 41.35 -5.62 8.59
CA PRO A 48 42.42 -5.49 9.59
C PRO A 48 43.28 -4.21 9.46
N GLY A 49 43.29 -3.56 8.29
CA GLY A 49 44.02 -2.31 8.02
C GLY A 49 43.16 -1.04 8.06
N GLY A 50 41.89 -1.12 8.45
CA GLY A 50 40.99 0.04 8.54
C GLY A 50 39.58 -0.24 8.00
N PHE A 51 38.67 0.71 8.24
CA PHE A 51 37.31 0.68 7.70
C PHE A 51 37.31 1.20 6.25
N ASN A 52 36.86 0.38 5.30
CA ASN A 52 36.68 0.80 3.90
C ASN A 52 35.18 0.84 3.57
N ARG A 53 34.69 2.04 3.25
CA ARG A 53 33.35 2.27 2.73
C ARG A 53 33.22 1.69 1.31
N LYS A 54 32.00 1.30 0.90
CA LYS A 54 31.70 1.09 -0.53
C LYS A 54 31.56 2.46 -1.20
N ASP A 55 32.31 2.69 -2.27
CA ASP A 55 32.39 3.96 -3.01
C ASP A 55 31.69 3.88 -4.39
N THR A 56 30.68 3.02 -4.54
CA THR A 56 29.95 2.90 -5.81
C THR A 56 28.98 4.07 -6.03
N LEU A 57 28.69 4.40 -7.29
CA LEU A 57 27.80 5.52 -7.67
C LEU A 57 26.39 5.44 -7.04
N LEU A 58 25.92 4.26 -6.64
CA LEU A 58 24.62 4.04 -5.98
C LEU A 58 24.69 4.25 -4.45
N ASP A 59 25.89 4.27 -3.85
CA ASP A 59 26.11 4.38 -2.41
C ASP A 59 26.50 5.82 -1.98
N VAL A 60 26.61 6.75 -2.93
CA VAL A 60 26.89 8.18 -2.71
C VAL A 60 25.59 8.97 -2.79
N TYR A 61 25.13 9.49 -1.65
CA TYR A 61 23.96 10.34 -1.60
C TYR A 61 24.13 11.61 -2.46
N GLY A 62 23.07 11.95 -3.20
CA GLY A 62 23.02 13.14 -4.03
C GLY A 62 23.19 14.44 -3.23
N ARG A 63 23.56 15.53 -3.91
CA ARG A 63 23.59 16.87 -3.31
C ARG A 63 22.15 17.34 -3.01
N PRO A 64 21.94 18.28 -2.05
CA PRO A 64 20.66 18.95 -1.89
C PRO A 64 20.20 19.57 -3.22
N ASP A 65 18.90 19.78 -3.38
CA ASP A 65 18.36 20.43 -4.57
C ASP A 65 18.97 21.83 -4.82
N GLU A 66 18.84 22.33 -6.06
CA GLU A 66 19.45 23.60 -6.45
C GLU A 66 18.93 24.80 -5.63
N GLN A 67 17.70 24.74 -5.10
CA GLN A 67 17.12 25.81 -4.29
C GLN A 67 17.81 25.91 -2.92
N ILE A 68 18.00 24.78 -2.25
CA ILE A 68 18.71 24.69 -0.98
C ILE A 68 20.18 25.05 -1.17
N LEU A 69 20.83 24.57 -2.25
CA LEU A 69 22.21 24.94 -2.57
C LEU A 69 22.36 26.45 -2.79
N GLY A 70 21.40 27.08 -3.46
CA GLY A 70 21.34 28.54 -3.64
C GLY A 70 21.26 29.28 -2.29
N LEU A 71 20.42 28.80 -1.37
CA LEU A 71 20.29 29.39 -0.03
C LEU A 71 21.54 29.20 0.84
N ILE A 72 22.14 28.00 0.83
CA ILE A 72 23.40 27.74 1.57
C ILE A 72 24.52 28.66 1.06
N ARG A 73 24.66 28.84 -0.26
CA ARG A 73 25.64 29.78 -0.84
C ARG A 73 25.37 31.21 -0.40
N THR A 74 24.09 31.58 -0.32
CA THR A 74 23.64 32.90 0.10
C THR A 74 23.93 33.15 1.58
N TRP A 75 23.67 32.19 2.47
CA TRP A 75 23.97 32.28 3.91
C TRP A 75 25.46 32.28 4.24
N LYS A 76 26.31 31.79 3.34
CA LYS A 76 27.77 31.88 3.47
C LYS A 76 28.33 33.28 3.16
N THR A 77 27.54 34.19 2.60
CA THR A 77 27.97 35.57 2.42
C THR A 77 28.06 36.29 3.76
N ALA A 78 29.09 37.13 3.96
CA ALA A 78 29.38 37.76 5.26
C ALA A 78 28.13 38.45 5.87
N LEU A 79 27.43 39.27 5.07
CA LEU A 79 26.25 40.01 5.53
C LEU A 79 25.12 39.10 6.03
N LEU A 80 24.82 38.02 5.29
CA LEU A 80 23.71 37.14 5.65
C LEU A 80 24.11 36.11 6.70
N LEU A 81 25.39 35.73 6.78
CA LEU A 81 25.91 34.92 7.88
C LEU A 81 25.81 35.67 9.20
N ASP A 82 26.19 36.95 9.22
CA ASP A 82 26.11 37.80 10.40
C ASP A 82 24.64 38.00 10.83
N LYS A 83 23.75 38.26 9.86
CA LYS A 83 22.31 38.34 10.12
C LYS A 83 21.74 37.02 10.65
N LEU A 84 22.13 35.89 10.08
CA LEU A 84 21.71 34.55 10.53
C LEU A 84 22.16 34.30 11.97
N ARG A 85 23.39 34.69 12.32
CA ARG A 85 23.93 34.57 13.69
C ARG A 85 23.20 35.49 14.67
N GLU A 86 22.97 36.74 14.31
CA GLU A 86 22.28 37.72 15.15
C GLU A 86 20.82 37.33 15.42
N GLU A 87 20.08 36.94 14.38
CA GLU A 87 18.69 36.48 14.55
C GLU A 87 18.61 35.15 15.32
N THR A 88 19.59 34.26 15.14
CA THR A 88 19.70 33.02 15.92
C THR A 88 19.92 33.34 17.39
N LYS A 89 20.82 34.29 17.71
CA LYS A 89 21.04 34.79 19.07
C LYS A 89 19.76 35.37 19.67
N ASN A 90 19.06 36.23 18.95
CA ASN A 90 17.83 36.86 19.43
C ASN A 90 16.71 35.83 19.70
N ASN A 91 16.56 34.85 18.81
CA ASN A 91 15.64 33.73 19.01
C ASN A 91 16.04 32.89 20.22
N LEU A 92 17.35 32.63 20.40
CA LEU A 92 17.87 31.90 21.56
C LEU A 92 17.63 32.64 22.86
N THR A 93 17.93 33.94 22.94
CA THR A 93 17.63 34.76 24.14
C THR A 93 16.14 34.74 24.48
N THR A 94 15.28 34.81 23.46
CA THR A 94 13.82 34.71 23.65
C THR A 94 13.40 33.33 24.16
N LEU A 95 14.00 32.27 23.60
CA LEU A 95 13.71 30.88 23.94
C LEU A 95 14.16 30.55 25.37
N LEU A 96 15.34 31.02 25.77
CA LEU A 96 15.90 30.84 27.13
C LEU A 96 15.18 31.70 28.17
N GLY A 97 14.58 32.83 27.78
CA GLY A 97 13.74 33.66 28.65
C GLY A 97 12.32 33.13 28.85
N HIS A 98 11.94 32.02 28.21
CA HIS A 98 10.58 31.49 28.28
C HIS A 98 10.36 30.69 29.58
N PRO A 99 9.33 31.00 30.40
CA PRO A 99 9.18 30.47 31.77
C PRO A 99 8.98 28.94 31.86
N HIS A 100 8.72 28.28 30.73
CA HIS A 100 8.52 26.83 30.63
C HIS A 100 9.72 26.07 30.04
N LEU A 101 10.81 26.74 29.68
CA LEU A 101 12.03 26.11 29.17
C LEU A 101 13.13 26.21 30.24
N GLN A 102 13.36 25.13 30.99
CA GLN A 102 14.48 25.01 31.94
C GLN A 102 15.81 24.74 31.22
N THR A 103 16.14 25.58 30.23
CA THR A 103 17.44 25.50 29.55
C THR A 103 18.26 26.70 29.96
N GLU A 104 19.33 26.47 30.70
CA GLU A 104 20.34 27.47 30.99
C GLU A 104 21.53 27.23 30.06
N TYR A 105 22.24 28.30 29.68
CA TYR A 105 23.60 28.11 29.18
C TYR A 105 24.36 27.40 30.30
N PRO A 106 25.11 26.31 30.03
CA PRO A 106 25.88 25.60 31.05
C PRO A 106 27.04 26.42 31.65
N ALA A 107 26.90 27.75 31.72
CA ALA A 107 27.82 28.77 32.22
C ALA A 107 28.63 28.22 33.38
N CYS A 108 29.85 27.79 33.07
CA CYS A 108 30.83 27.51 34.10
C CYS A 108 31.36 28.86 34.59
N LEU A 109 30.56 29.59 35.39
CA LEU A 109 30.98 30.81 36.07
C LEU A 109 32.11 30.57 37.09
N SER A 110 32.54 29.32 37.24
CA SER A 110 33.66 28.91 38.08
C SER A 110 34.83 28.26 37.32
N GLY A 111 34.74 28.07 35.99
CA GLY A 111 35.84 27.47 35.21
C GLY A 111 36.20 26.02 35.61
N PHE A 112 35.36 25.32 36.36
CA PHE A 112 35.61 23.95 36.80
C PHE A 112 34.88 22.94 35.88
N ALA A 113 35.68 22.17 35.13
CA ALA A 113 35.27 20.84 34.68
C ALA A 113 34.75 20.02 35.90
N CYS A 114 33.92 19.00 35.68
CA CYS A 114 33.43 18.10 36.75
C CYS A 114 34.56 17.79 37.78
N GLU A 115 34.28 17.79 39.09
CA GLU A 115 35.31 17.52 40.13
C GLU A 115 36.06 16.19 39.88
N ASP A 116 35.43 15.21 39.23
CA ASP A 116 36.05 13.94 38.81
C ASP A 116 37.07 14.12 37.67
N SER A 117 36.87 15.12 36.80
CA SER A 117 37.78 15.49 35.70
C SER A 117 38.88 16.48 36.11
N LEU A 118 38.74 17.16 37.25
CA LEU A 118 39.78 18.04 37.83
C LEU A 118 40.77 17.29 38.71
N THR A 119 40.32 16.23 39.37
CA THR A 119 41.16 15.43 40.29
C THR A 119 42.00 14.40 39.56
N SER A 120 41.69 14.13 38.30
CA SER A 120 42.45 13.24 37.44
C SER A 120 43.35 14.08 36.53
N SER A 121 44.64 14.20 36.85
CA SER A 121 45.58 14.84 35.95
C SER A 121 45.66 14.05 34.63
N CYS A 122 46.09 14.68 33.52
CA CYS A 122 46.38 13.94 32.27
C CYS A 122 47.36 12.78 32.53
N THR A 123 48.23 12.93 33.53
CA THR A 123 49.10 11.88 34.08
C THR A 123 48.34 10.76 34.79
N ASP A 124 47.26 11.05 35.53
CA ASP A 124 46.43 10.04 36.22
C ASP A 124 45.48 9.30 35.25
N LEU A 125 45.14 9.94 34.12
CA LEU A 125 44.36 9.35 33.03
C LEU A 125 45.24 8.73 31.92
N ASN A 126 46.56 8.81 32.03
CA ASN A 126 47.52 8.41 30.99
C ASN A 126 47.25 9.05 29.61
N CYS A 127 46.73 10.28 29.58
CA CYS A 127 46.51 11.04 28.34
C CYS A 127 47.85 11.51 27.75
N ASP A 128 48.02 11.35 26.44
CA ASP A 128 49.18 11.88 25.73
C ASP A 128 49.11 13.41 25.65
N VAL A 129 50.04 14.07 26.33
CA VAL A 129 50.12 15.54 26.40
C VAL A 129 50.40 16.17 25.03
N ASN A 130 50.94 15.40 24.07
CA ASN A 130 51.16 15.86 22.70
C ASN A 130 49.83 15.96 21.90
N MET A 131 48.75 15.36 22.40
CA MET A 131 47.42 15.39 21.77
C MET A 131 46.53 16.50 22.34
N LEU A 132 47.10 17.45 23.08
CA LEU A 132 46.36 18.54 23.72
C LEU A 132 46.00 19.62 22.71
N VAL A 133 44.70 19.92 22.61
CA VAL A 133 44.16 20.88 21.63
C VAL A 133 43.88 22.22 22.31
N HIS A 134 44.66 23.26 21.95
CA HIS A 134 44.43 24.64 22.42
C HIS A 134 43.21 25.29 21.73
N ARG A 135 42.43 26.07 22.49
CA ARG A 135 41.17 26.72 22.06
C ARG A 135 41.21 28.23 22.30
N GLU A 136 41.74 28.99 21.36
CA GLU A 136 41.88 30.45 21.40
C GLU A 136 40.51 31.15 21.50
N ARG A 137 39.50 30.73 20.73
CA ARG A 137 38.16 31.35 20.78
C ARG A 137 37.49 31.15 22.14
N LEU A 138 37.71 29.99 22.76
CA LEU A 138 37.21 29.72 24.11
C LEU A 138 37.87 30.67 25.12
N LEU A 139 39.19 30.87 25.02
CA LEU A 139 39.95 31.78 25.89
C LEU A 139 39.52 33.25 25.72
N GLU A 140 39.21 33.69 24.50
CA GLU A 140 38.68 35.03 24.22
C GLU A 140 37.28 35.24 24.81
N ILE A 141 36.39 34.25 24.67
CA ILE A 141 35.03 34.27 25.23
C ILE A 141 35.07 34.42 26.76
N PHE A 142 35.95 33.67 27.44
CA PHE A 142 36.12 33.76 28.89
C PHE A 142 36.61 35.13 29.38
N ASN A 143 37.32 35.90 28.54
CA ASN A 143 37.90 37.19 28.90
C ASN A 143 37.00 38.41 28.59
N LEU A 144 36.03 38.30 27.66
CA LEU A 144 35.32 39.46 27.12
C LEU A 144 33.84 39.58 27.53
N TYR A 145 33.12 38.47 27.79
CA TYR A 145 31.67 38.52 28.09
C TYR A 145 31.23 37.41 29.08
N PRO A 146 30.88 37.73 30.35
CA PRO A 146 30.37 36.75 31.32
C PRO A 146 28.95 36.24 31.04
N GLU A 147 28.22 36.91 30.13
CA GLU A 147 26.83 36.60 29.80
C GLU A 147 26.76 36.00 28.38
N MET A 148 26.55 34.68 28.32
CA MET A 148 26.28 33.84 27.13
C MET A 148 26.98 34.21 25.80
N PRO A 149 27.98 33.43 25.34
CA PRO A 149 28.60 33.65 24.04
C PRO A 149 27.61 33.46 22.88
N THR A 150 27.85 34.22 21.80
CA THR A 150 27.04 34.11 20.59
C THR A 150 27.45 32.84 19.83
N PRO A 151 26.54 31.89 19.58
CA PRO A 151 26.87 30.63 18.94
C PRO A 151 27.29 30.87 17.49
N PHE A 152 28.37 30.22 17.06
CA PHE A 152 28.81 30.26 15.67
C PHE A 152 28.02 29.26 14.84
N ILE A 153 27.79 29.63 13.59
CA ILE A 153 27.16 28.77 12.59
C ILE A 153 28.26 28.31 11.63
N HIS A 154 28.37 26.99 11.50
CA HIS A 154 29.33 26.30 10.65
C HIS A 154 28.57 25.55 9.55
N PHE A 155 29.08 25.63 8.33
CA PHE A 155 28.64 24.77 7.23
C PHE A 155 29.70 23.70 6.94
N GLY A 156 29.27 22.49 6.60
CA GLY A 156 30.17 21.42 6.20
C GLY A 156 29.49 20.04 6.11
N SER A 157 30.30 19.01 5.81
CA SER A 157 29.82 17.64 5.70
C SER A 157 29.53 17.03 7.06
N ILE A 158 28.43 16.29 7.17
CA ILE A 158 28.04 15.58 8.39
C ILE A 158 28.10 14.07 8.13
N GLY A 159 28.83 13.34 8.96
CA GLY A 159 28.84 11.88 8.96
C GLY A 159 27.58 11.35 9.66
N THR A 160 26.84 10.48 9.00
CA THR A 160 25.63 9.84 9.54
C THR A 160 25.88 8.36 9.72
N GLY A 161 25.53 7.76 10.85
CA GLY A 161 25.75 6.34 11.09
C GLY A 161 24.77 5.74 12.10
N ASP A 162 24.53 4.44 12.00
CA ASP A 162 23.66 3.68 12.91
C ASP A 162 24.28 3.41 14.30
N THR A 163 25.55 3.79 14.48
CA THR A 163 26.30 3.68 15.74
C THR A 163 26.81 5.04 16.23
N VAL A 164 26.77 5.26 17.55
CA VAL A 164 27.26 6.51 18.16
C VAL A 164 28.79 6.55 18.06
N MET A 165 29.35 7.59 17.43
CA MET A 165 30.79 7.87 17.46
C MET A 165 31.25 8.26 18.87
N LYS A 166 32.13 7.46 19.47
CA LYS A 166 32.67 7.65 20.84
C LYS A 166 34.19 7.49 20.92
N SER A 167 34.89 7.44 19.78
CA SER A 167 36.34 7.26 19.71
C SER A 167 36.97 8.45 19.02
N ALA A 168 37.82 9.19 19.74
CA ALA A 168 38.54 10.35 19.19
C ALA A 168 39.41 9.95 17.98
N THR A 169 40.05 8.78 18.03
CA THR A 169 40.89 8.24 16.96
C THR A 169 40.06 7.95 15.70
N HIS A 170 38.96 7.20 15.82
CA HIS A 170 38.11 6.91 14.65
C HIS A 170 37.42 8.17 14.12
N ARG A 171 37.03 9.10 15.00
CA ARG A 171 36.52 10.42 14.63
C ARG A 171 37.52 11.18 13.75
N GLU A 172 38.80 11.23 14.15
CA GLU A 172 39.85 11.92 13.39
C GLU A 172 40.16 11.24 12.06
N GLU A 173 40.22 9.91 12.03
CA GLU A 173 40.40 9.13 10.80
C GLU A 173 39.29 9.45 9.79
N ILE A 174 38.02 9.39 10.22
CA ILE A 174 36.86 9.64 9.35
C ILE A 174 36.76 11.12 8.98
N ALA A 175 37.00 12.04 9.91
CA ALA A 175 37.00 13.48 9.62
C ALA A 175 38.09 13.86 8.60
N ASN A 176 39.25 13.21 8.67
CA ASN A 176 40.34 13.44 7.72
C ASN A 176 40.05 12.82 6.36
N ALA A 177 39.55 11.58 6.32
CA ALA A 177 39.23 10.86 5.10
C ALA A 177 38.02 11.46 4.34
N GLU A 178 36.92 11.72 5.04
CA GLU A 178 35.63 12.08 4.45
C GLU A 178 35.31 13.58 4.55
N ASN A 179 36.22 14.37 5.15
CA ASN A 179 36.05 15.80 5.36
C ASN A 179 34.77 16.17 6.16
N VAL A 180 34.35 15.29 7.07
CA VAL A 180 33.20 15.53 7.95
C VAL A 180 33.58 16.39 9.15
N ILE A 181 32.70 17.30 9.56
CA ILE A 181 32.88 18.20 10.70
C ILE A 181 31.97 17.86 11.89
N ALA A 182 31.02 16.95 11.69
CA ALA A 182 30.07 16.50 12.71
C ALA A 182 29.62 15.06 12.47
N PHE A 183 29.09 14.44 13.53
CA PHE A 183 28.57 13.08 13.55
C PHE A 183 27.17 13.07 14.16
N GLU A 184 26.21 12.46 13.44
CA GLU A 184 24.83 12.27 13.87
C GLU A 184 24.29 10.91 13.39
N MET A 185 23.06 10.52 13.73
CA MET A 185 22.59 9.13 13.54
C MET A 185 21.30 8.99 12.74
N GLU A 186 20.70 10.07 12.26
CA GLU A 186 19.34 10.05 11.69
C GLU A 186 19.25 10.57 10.24
N GLY A 187 20.30 11.20 9.72
CA GLY A 187 20.34 11.91 8.44
C GLY A 187 20.25 11.04 7.20
N ALA A 188 20.92 9.87 7.17
CA ALA A 188 20.92 8.96 6.01
C ALA A 188 19.51 8.57 5.55
N GLY A 189 18.63 8.22 6.50
CA GLY A 189 17.29 7.70 6.20
C GLY A 189 16.30 8.73 5.62
N ILE A 190 16.61 10.02 5.78
CA ILE A 190 15.77 11.16 5.36
C ILE A 190 16.30 11.80 4.08
N TRP A 191 17.63 11.91 3.94
CA TRP A 191 18.29 12.61 2.83
C TRP A 191 18.00 12.01 1.45
N ASP A 192 17.82 10.70 1.37
CA ASP A 192 17.47 9.99 0.12
C ASP A 192 16.02 10.19 -0.35
N LYS A 193 15.15 10.70 0.52
CA LYS A 193 13.70 10.66 0.31
C LYS A 193 13.09 12.04 0.19
N PHE A 194 13.76 13.07 0.70
CA PHE A 194 13.30 14.45 0.69
C PHE A 194 14.49 15.39 0.46
N SER A 195 14.24 16.53 -0.18
CA SER A 195 15.15 17.68 -0.10
C SER A 195 15.33 18.06 1.38
N CYS A 196 16.49 17.72 1.94
CA CYS A 196 16.74 17.78 3.37
C CYS A 196 17.86 18.77 3.71
N LEU A 197 17.70 19.46 4.85
CA LEU A 197 18.75 20.25 5.47
C LEU A 197 18.87 19.83 6.94
N VAL A 198 20.07 19.40 7.33
CA VAL A 198 20.37 18.97 8.69
C VAL A 198 20.96 20.14 9.47
N ILE A 199 20.36 20.47 10.61
CA ILE A 199 20.76 21.59 11.49
C ILE A 199 20.98 21.01 12.89
N LYS A 200 22.23 20.93 13.34
CA LYS A 200 22.56 20.27 14.60
C LYS A 200 23.32 21.21 15.53
N GLY A 201 22.92 21.25 16.78
CA GLY A 201 23.68 21.91 17.85
C GLY A 201 24.78 21.00 18.37
N VAL A 202 25.94 21.55 18.67
CA VAL A 202 27.09 20.77 19.15
C VAL A 202 26.95 20.51 20.65
N CYS A 203 26.78 19.24 21.04
CA CYS A 203 26.62 18.85 22.45
C CYS A 203 27.79 18.05 23.03
N ASP A 204 28.63 17.46 22.18
CA ASP A 204 29.85 16.74 22.55
C ASP A 204 30.87 16.79 21.39
N TYR A 205 32.06 16.21 21.58
CA TYR A 205 33.10 16.13 20.54
C TYR A 205 33.25 14.75 19.92
N ALA A 206 32.18 13.93 19.92
CA ALA A 206 32.17 12.58 19.35
C ALA A 206 33.30 11.67 19.89
N ASP A 207 33.63 11.81 21.17
CA ASP A 207 34.65 11.04 21.87
C ASP A 207 34.11 10.43 23.18
N SER A 208 35.00 9.85 23.98
CA SER A 208 34.67 9.19 25.23
C SER A 208 34.17 10.15 26.33
N HIS A 209 34.34 11.47 26.20
CA HIS A 209 33.97 12.49 27.19
C HIS A 209 32.54 13.02 27.02
N LYS A 210 31.70 12.29 26.27
CA LYS A 210 30.29 12.62 26.05
C LYS A 210 29.53 12.79 27.37
N ASN A 211 28.95 13.98 27.58
CA ASN A 211 28.10 14.29 28.72
C ASN A 211 26.73 14.82 28.26
N LYS A 212 25.73 14.78 29.14
CA LYS A 212 24.37 15.23 28.83
C LYS A 212 24.13 16.72 29.08
N ASN A 213 25.09 17.43 29.70
CA ASN A 213 24.91 18.79 30.21
C ASN A 213 24.64 19.80 29.09
N TRP A 214 25.27 19.62 27.93
CA TRP A 214 25.12 20.53 26.79
C TRP A 214 23.93 20.20 25.88
N GLN A 215 23.26 19.06 26.04
CA GLN A 215 22.24 18.59 25.09
C GLN A 215 21.03 19.53 25.02
N SER A 216 20.51 19.98 26.16
CA SER A 216 19.36 20.90 26.21
C SER A 216 19.69 22.26 25.60
N TYR A 217 20.89 22.81 25.89
CA TYR A 217 21.34 24.06 25.32
C TYR A 217 21.59 23.93 23.81
N ALA A 218 22.34 22.92 23.38
CA ALA A 218 22.64 22.67 21.97
C ALA A 218 21.35 22.46 21.14
N ALA A 219 20.38 21.71 21.66
CA ALA A 219 19.07 21.55 21.01
C ALA A 219 18.33 22.90 20.87
N SER A 220 18.39 23.74 21.90
CA SER A 220 17.80 25.09 21.89
C SER A 220 18.48 26.00 20.86
N VAL A 221 19.80 25.94 20.74
CA VAL A 221 20.52 26.71 19.71
C VAL A 221 20.16 26.23 18.30
N ALA A 222 20.09 24.91 18.09
CA ALA A 222 19.69 24.34 16.80
C ALA A 222 18.26 24.74 16.39
N ALA A 223 17.32 24.73 17.34
CA ALA A 223 15.94 25.18 17.12
C ALA A 223 15.86 26.68 16.79
N SER A 224 16.66 27.51 17.47
CA SER A 224 16.76 28.94 17.18
C SER A 224 17.31 29.21 15.78
N ALA A 225 18.32 28.46 15.33
CA ALA A 225 18.85 28.56 13.98
C ALA A 225 17.84 28.10 12.92
N MET A 226 17.13 26.99 13.18
CA MET A 226 16.05 26.48 12.33
C MET A 226 14.98 27.55 12.09
N LYS A 227 14.56 28.28 13.14
CA LYS A 227 13.54 29.33 13.01
C LYS A 227 13.96 30.42 12.02
N VAL A 228 15.24 30.82 12.03
CA VAL A 228 15.76 31.82 11.09
C VAL A 228 15.79 31.26 9.66
N VAL A 229 16.30 30.03 9.51
CA VAL A 229 16.33 29.31 8.23
C VAL A 229 14.94 29.22 7.60
N LEU A 230 13.91 28.88 8.39
CA LEU A 230 12.51 28.82 7.94
C LEU A 230 11.99 30.19 7.49
N GLY A 231 12.29 31.25 8.24
CA GLY A 231 11.88 32.62 7.89
C GLY A 231 12.43 33.06 6.54
N GLN A 232 13.70 32.73 6.24
CA GLN A 232 14.34 33.10 4.98
C GLN A 232 13.93 32.19 3.80
N TYR A 233 13.62 30.92 4.08
CA TYR A 233 13.07 29.98 3.08
C TYR A 233 11.67 30.39 2.60
N VAL A 234 10.75 30.74 3.52
CA VAL A 234 9.35 31.07 3.18
C VAL A 234 9.22 32.43 2.48
N THR A 235 10.06 33.40 2.83
CA THR A 235 9.99 34.77 2.26
C THR A 235 10.39 34.81 0.78
N SER A 236 11.25 33.88 0.34
CA SER A 236 11.71 33.77 -1.05
C SER A 236 10.65 33.22 -2.02
N GLN A 237 9.60 32.54 -1.53
CA GLN A 237 8.51 32.01 -2.37
C GLN A 237 7.31 32.99 -2.56
N ARG A 238 7.36 34.21 -2.01
CA ARG A 238 6.24 35.18 -2.04
C ARG A 238 6.35 36.30 -3.10
N GLN A 239 7.23 36.20 -4.10
CA GLN A 239 7.28 37.17 -5.20
C GLN A 239 6.83 36.58 -6.54
N SER A 240 5.51 36.47 -6.72
CA SER A 240 4.86 36.51 -8.04
C SER A 240 3.32 36.63 -7.88
N GLY A 241 2.77 37.81 -8.18
CA GLY A 241 1.32 38.03 -8.40
C GLY A 241 0.61 38.87 -7.31
N PRO A 242 -0.03 40.01 -7.67
CA PRO A 242 -0.74 40.85 -6.71
C PRO A 242 -2.20 40.43 -6.53
N GLY A 243 -2.60 40.32 -5.26
CA GLY A 243 -3.95 40.59 -4.79
C GLY A 243 -5.01 39.53 -5.04
N GLU A 244 -5.32 38.73 -4.01
CA GLU A 244 -6.72 38.45 -3.68
C GLU A 244 -6.87 38.06 -2.20
N SER A 245 -7.94 38.59 -1.62
CA SER A 245 -8.29 38.65 -0.22
C SER A 245 -8.59 37.28 0.39
N ILE A 246 -8.01 37.06 1.58
CA ILE A 246 -8.20 35.88 2.44
C ILE A 246 -9.66 35.82 2.92
N VAL A 247 -10.38 34.79 2.48
CA VAL A 247 -11.62 34.32 3.13
C VAL A 247 -11.30 32.98 3.79
N ASN A 248 -11.48 32.94 5.11
CA ASN A 248 -11.31 31.76 5.96
C ASN A 248 -12.26 30.62 5.54
N SER A 249 -11.70 29.46 5.17
CA SER A 249 -12.41 28.18 5.15
C SER A 249 -11.54 27.12 5.82
N GLY A 250 -11.93 26.74 7.04
CA GLY A 250 -11.26 25.72 7.83
C GLY A 250 -11.43 24.33 7.23
N ILE A 251 -10.31 23.63 7.15
CA ILE A 251 -10.22 22.19 6.90
C ILE A 251 -9.91 21.55 8.27
N PRO A 252 -10.73 20.63 8.81
CA PRO A 252 -10.33 19.78 9.92
C PRO A 252 -9.43 18.67 9.37
N THR A 253 -8.19 18.58 9.87
CA THR A 253 -7.30 17.44 9.60
C THR A 253 -7.51 16.40 10.69
N ASP A 254 -7.80 15.17 10.25
CA ASP A 254 -7.96 13.98 11.08
C ASP A 254 -6.68 13.70 11.88
N ALA A 255 -6.84 13.80 13.20
CA ALA A 255 -5.87 13.33 14.17
C ALA A 255 -5.91 11.80 14.24
N ALA A 256 -4.93 11.16 13.61
CA ALA A 256 -4.50 9.84 14.05
C ALA A 256 -3.91 10.01 15.46
N VAL A 257 -4.69 9.57 16.46
CA VAL A 257 -4.31 9.54 17.87
C VAL A 257 -3.16 8.54 18.06
N THR A 258 -1.92 9.02 17.88
CA THR A 258 -0.83 8.60 18.77
C THR A 258 -1.10 9.25 20.13
N PRO A 259 -0.94 8.55 21.27
CA PRO A 259 -0.96 9.20 22.57
C PRO A 259 0.11 10.29 22.54
N GLN A 260 -0.32 11.55 22.63
CA GLN A 260 0.59 12.67 22.81
C GLN A 260 1.22 12.50 24.19
N ASN A 261 2.41 11.91 24.23
CA ASN A 261 3.35 12.13 25.32
C ASN A 261 3.79 13.60 25.24
N LEU A 262 2.98 14.50 25.81
CA LEU A 262 3.41 15.83 26.18
C LEU A 262 4.60 15.71 27.15
N PRO A 263 5.70 16.46 26.98
CA PRO A 263 6.76 16.50 27.97
C PRO A 263 6.22 17.16 29.24
N VAL A 264 6.01 16.33 30.26
CA VAL A 264 5.62 16.79 31.59
C VAL A 264 6.79 17.56 32.20
N LEU A 265 6.62 18.85 32.42
CA LEU A 265 7.54 19.70 33.17
C LEU A 265 7.74 19.15 34.60
N PRO A 266 8.98 18.93 35.06
CA PRO A 266 9.21 18.50 36.43
C PRO A 266 9.07 19.70 37.37
N GLY A 267 7.97 19.77 38.13
CA GLY A 267 7.90 20.74 39.23
C GLY A 267 6.61 20.88 40.03
N THR A 268 5.41 20.69 39.46
CA THR A 268 4.20 21.24 40.12
C THR A 268 2.92 20.42 39.94
N HIS A 269 2.96 19.10 40.12
CA HIS A 269 1.74 18.30 40.15
C HIS A 269 1.62 17.55 41.48
N THR A 270 0.50 17.78 42.17
CA THR A 270 0.04 16.92 43.25
C THR A 270 -0.18 15.50 42.69
N PRO A 271 -0.08 14.45 43.51
CA PRO A 271 -0.27 13.06 43.06
C PRO A 271 -1.58 12.84 42.30
N GLN A 272 -2.65 13.56 42.68
CA GLN A 272 -3.95 13.60 42.01
C GLN A 272 -3.83 13.92 40.49
N ALA A 273 -3.04 14.92 40.12
CA ALA A 273 -2.97 15.40 38.73
C ALA A 273 -2.29 14.39 37.78
N LEU A 274 -1.42 13.50 38.30
CA LEU A 274 -0.84 12.41 37.52
C LEU A 274 -1.89 11.36 37.15
N PHE A 275 -2.73 10.97 38.12
CA PHE A 275 -3.82 10.03 37.90
C PHE A 275 -4.94 10.62 37.03
N ASP A 276 -5.29 11.88 37.24
CA ASP A 276 -6.29 12.59 36.43
C ASP A 276 -5.88 12.63 34.95
N ASN A 277 -4.59 12.82 34.66
CA ASN A 277 -4.10 12.83 33.28
C ASN A 277 -4.21 11.44 32.61
N ILE A 278 -3.89 10.37 33.34
CA ILE A 278 -4.04 8.99 32.86
C ILE A 278 -5.52 8.67 32.64
N LEU A 279 -6.41 9.06 33.57
CA LEU A 279 -7.86 8.90 33.45
C LEU A 279 -8.42 9.65 32.25
N ASN A 280 -8.05 10.93 32.07
CA ASN A 280 -8.48 11.74 30.93
C ASN A 280 -8.01 11.15 29.58
N THR A 281 -6.83 10.53 29.56
CA THR A 281 -6.30 9.84 28.37
C THR A 281 -7.08 8.55 28.08
N PHE A 282 -7.43 7.81 29.13
CA PHE A 282 -8.22 6.59 29.02
C PHE A 282 -9.69 6.83 28.69
N GLU A 283 -10.31 7.91 29.20
CA GLU A 283 -11.69 8.31 28.86
C GLU A 283 -11.87 8.49 27.35
N ARG A 284 -10.87 9.06 26.68
CA ARG A 284 -10.86 9.25 25.22
C ARG A 284 -10.84 7.94 24.42
N CYS A 285 -10.60 6.81 25.07
CA CYS A 285 -10.51 5.50 24.43
C CYS A 285 -11.86 4.77 24.31
N PHE A 286 -12.96 5.33 24.86
CA PHE A 286 -14.30 4.75 24.84
C PHE A 286 -15.30 5.71 24.19
N ASP A 287 -16.36 5.14 23.61
CA ASP A 287 -17.54 5.94 23.27
C ASP A 287 -18.31 6.36 24.54
N GLN A 288 -19.24 7.30 24.37
CA GLN A 288 -19.96 7.92 25.49
C GLN A 288 -20.78 6.90 26.30
N GLU A 289 -21.31 5.86 25.67
CA GLU A 289 -22.13 4.83 26.32
C GLU A 289 -21.25 3.84 27.10
N GLN A 290 -20.15 3.40 26.49
CA GLN A 290 -19.14 2.54 27.12
C GLN A 290 -18.49 3.22 28.34
N TRP A 291 -18.14 4.51 28.21
CA TRP A 291 -17.57 5.28 29.32
C TRP A 291 -18.57 5.47 30.47
N LEU A 292 -19.83 5.78 30.16
CA LEU A 292 -20.87 5.91 31.18
C LEU A 292 -21.12 4.57 31.91
N GLY A 293 -21.12 3.47 31.16
CA GLY A 293 -21.21 2.11 31.72
C GLY A 293 -20.00 1.74 32.60
N PHE A 294 -18.80 2.15 32.20
CA PHE A 294 -17.59 1.99 33.00
C PHE A 294 -17.68 2.78 34.32
N LYS A 295 -18.00 4.08 34.24
CA LYS A 295 -18.07 5.00 35.40
C LYS A 295 -19.12 4.61 36.44
N THR A 296 -20.20 3.97 36.02
CA THR A 296 -21.30 3.56 36.92
C THR A 296 -21.10 2.18 37.56
N THR A 297 -20.06 1.43 37.17
CA THR A 297 -19.85 0.07 37.68
C THR A 297 -18.98 0.05 38.95
N SER A 298 -19.56 -0.32 40.09
CA SER A 298 -18.82 -0.46 41.36
C SER A 298 -18.28 -1.88 41.61
N ALA A 299 -17.29 -2.02 42.49
CA ALA A 299 -16.78 -3.34 42.94
C ALA A 299 -17.89 -4.25 43.51
N SER A 300 -18.87 -3.66 44.21
CA SER A 300 -20.05 -4.36 44.74
C SER A 300 -21.10 -4.70 43.66
N SER A 301 -21.16 -3.95 42.56
CA SER A 301 -21.94 -4.32 41.36
C SER A 301 -21.30 -5.51 40.63
N LEU A 302 -19.98 -5.48 40.45
CA LEU A 302 -19.23 -6.57 39.83
C LEU A 302 -19.31 -7.88 40.63
N LYS A 303 -19.13 -7.82 41.96
CA LYS A 303 -19.31 -9.00 42.84
C LYS A 303 -20.71 -9.61 42.70
N ARG A 304 -21.75 -8.80 42.52
CA ARG A 304 -23.12 -9.27 42.22
C ARG A 304 -23.23 -9.90 40.84
N SER A 305 -22.62 -9.32 39.82
CA SER A 305 -22.59 -9.87 38.45
C SER A 305 -21.85 -11.20 38.38
N LEU A 306 -20.68 -11.32 39.04
CA LEU A 306 -19.92 -12.56 39.14
C LEU A 306 -20.73 -13.67 39.84
N LYS A 307 -21.41 -13.33 40.95
CA LYS A 307 -22.30 -14.27 41.65
C LYS A 307 -23.45 -14.73 40.75
N LYS A 308 -24.08 -13.81 40.02
CA LYS A 308 -25.14 -14.13 39.05
C LYS A 308 -24.65 -15.10 37.97
N ILE A 309 -23.46 -14.86 37.43
CA ILE A 309 -22.83 -15.74 36.42
C ILE A 309 -22.52 -17.11 37.03
N GLN A 310 -22.06 -17.16 38.27
CA GLN A 310 -21.80 -18.40 38.99
C GLN A 310 -23.07 -19.23 39.20
N ASP A 311 -24.17 -18.57 39.55
CA ASP A 311 -25.48 -19.21 39.72
C ASP A 311 -26.04 -19.71 38.37
N GLU A 312 -25.90 -18.93 37.30
CA GLU A 312 -26.26 -19.31 35.91
C GLU A 312 -25.39 -20.48 35.38
N GLN A 313 -24.09 -20.50 35.68
CA GLN A 313 -23.18 -21.61 35.32
C GLN A 313 -23.47 -22.89 36.09
N LYS A 314 -23.84 -22.76 37.37
CA LYS A 314 -24.27 -23.89 38.20
C LYS A 314 -25.55 -24.52 37.66
N ALA A 315 -26.49 -23.71 37.18
CA ALA A 315 -27.71 -24.19 36.53
C ALA A 315 -27.43 -24.90 35.18
N SER A 316 -26.40 -24.46 34.44
CA SER A 316 -26.03 -25.00 33.12
C SER A 316 -24.91 -26.06 33.15
N LYS A 317 -24.47 -26.52 34.32
CA LYS A 317 -23.35 -27.47 34.51
C LYS A 317 -22.02 -27.02 33.85
N SER A 318 -21.78 -25.71 33.77
CA SER A 318 -20.60 -25.10 33.14
C SER A 318 -19.75 -24.31 34.13
N ILE A 319 -19.68 -24.76 35.39
CA ILE A 319 -18.98 -24.06 36.48
C ILE A 319 -17.51 -23.82 36.10
N GLN A 320 -17.09 -22.55 36.15
CA GLN A 320 -15.68 -22.17 36.09
C GLN A 320 -15.22 -21.60 37.45
N ASN A 321 -13.93 -21.71 37.76
CA ASN A 321 -13.36 -21.32 39.05
C ASN A 321 -13.28 -19.80 39.21
N LEU A 322 -14.42 -19.14 39.43
CA LEU A 322 -14.55 -17.68 39.55
C LEU A 322 -13.78 -17.09 40.74
N ARG A 323 -13.30 -17.91 41.70
CA ARG A 323 -12.39 -17.46 42.77
C ARG A 323 -11.08 -16.88 42.24
N ARG A 324 -10.70 -17.18 41.00
CA ARG A 324 -9.49 -16.63 40.36
C ARG A 324 -9.51 -15.11 40.20
N MET A 325 -10.67 -14.46 40.27
CA MET A 325 -10.75 -12.99 40.28
C MET A 325 -10.52 -12.37 41.67
N GLU A 326 -10.45 -13.16 42.74
CA GLU A 326 -10.35 -12.67 44.11
C GLU A 326 -9.03 -11.92 44.36
N SER A 327 -7.92 -12.41 43.79
CA SER A 327 -6.60 -11.76 43.86
C SER A 327 -6.62 -10.37 43.23
N PHE A 328 -7.21 -10.25 42.04
CA PHE A 328 -7.40 -8.98 41.34
C PHE A 328 -8.32 -8.04 42.10
N LEU A 329 -9.49 -8.52 42.55
CA LEU A 329 -10.45 -7.71 43.32
C LEU A 329 -9.81 -7.19 44.61
N LYS A 330 -9.04 -8.02 45.33
CA LYS A 330 -8.33 -7.60 46.54
C LYS A 330 -7.25 -6.56 46.23
N GLY A 331 -6.48 -6.75 45.16
CA GLY A 331 -5.45 -5.79 44.73
C GLY A 331 -6.04 -4.44 44.32
N VAL A 332 -7.15 -4.45 43.57
CA VAL A 332 -7.87 -3.24 43.14
C VAL A 332 -8.58 -2.55 44.30
N GLU A 333 -9.20 -3.28 45.24
CA GLU A 333 -9.80 -2.68 46.45
C GLU A 333 -8.75 -2.02 47.35
N ASN A 334 -7.54 -2.55 47.40
CA ASN A 334 -6.41 -1.96 48.12
C ASN A 334 -5.87 -0.70 47.41
N LEU A 335 -5.85 -0.69 46.07
CA LEU A 335 -5.54 0.50 45.27
C LEU A 335 -6.64 1.58 45.40
N GLY A 336 -7.90 1.14 45.44
CA GLY A 336 -9.10 1.99 45.50
C GLY A 336 -9.29 2.70 46.84
N LYS A 337 -8.76 2.17 47.95
CA LYS A 337 -8.68 2.92 49.22
C LYS A 337 -7.74 4.14 49.18
N LEU A 338 -6.80 4.17 48.23
CA LEU A 338 -5.93 5.32 47.93
C LEU A 338 -6.54 6.26 46.88
N MET A 339 -7.55 5.80 46.14
CA MET A 339 -8.13 6.50 44.98
C MET A 339 -9.64 6.22 44.90
N GLU A 340 -10.44 6.98 45.66
CA GLU A 340 -11.85 6.66 45.94
C GLU A 340 -12.84 6.82 44.75
N GLU A 341 -12.40 7.09 43.51
CA GLU A 341 -13.33 7.40 42.41
C GLU A 341 -13.03 6.73 41.03
N ALA A 342 -11.95 5.95 40.87
CA ALA A 342 -11.38 5.71 39.53
C ALA A 342 -11.56 4.32 38.89
N LEU A 343 -11.99 3.29 39.62
CA LEU A 343 -11.94 1.90 39.14
C LEU A 343 -13.35 1.33 38.88
N GLY A 344 -13.95 1.81 37.81
CA GLY A 344 -15.01 1.07 37.12
C GLY A 344 -14.42 -0.21 36.52
N ILE A 345 -15.06 -1.36 36.68
CA ILE A 345 -14.67 -2.59 35.97
C ILE A 345 -15.73 -2.82 34.90
N PRO A 346 -15.39 -3.01 33.62
CA PRO A 346 -16.40 -3.18 32.59
C PRO A 346 -17.37 -4.32 32.93
N GLY A 347 -18.66 -4.02 33.01
CA GLY A 347 -19.73 -4.99 33.29
C GLY A 347 -19.98 -6.01 32.16
N PHE A 348 -19.16 -6.02 31.12
CA PHE A 348 -19.23 -6.95 29.99
C PHE A 348 -18.50 -8.26 30.29
N ILE A 349 -18.93 -8.98 31.33
CA ILE A 349 -18.55 -10.39 31.41
C ILE A 349 -19.35 -11.12 30.34
N ALA A 350 -18.64 -11.60 29.32
CA ALA A 350 -19.20 -12.24 28.14
C ALA A 350 -20.16 -13.38 28.52
N LYS A 351 -21.47 -13.15 28.31
CA LYS A 351 -22.45 -14.23 28.19
C LYS A 351 -22.15 -14.97 26.88
N GLY A 352 -21.65 -16.20 26.96
CA GLY A 352 -21.83 -17.12 25.82
C GLY A 352 -20.85 -18.27 25.65
N HIS A 353 -19.58 -18.17 26.06
CA HIS A 353 -18.59 -19.19 25.71
C HIS A 353 -17.57 -19.51 26.82
N PRO A 354 -17.41 -20.80 27.21
CA PRO A 354 -16.48 -21.23 28.25
C PRO A 354 -15.00 -20.86 27.98
N ASP A 355 -14.55 -20.96 26.72
CA ASP A 355 -13.16 -20.66 26.33
C ASP A 355 -12.83 -19.17 26.49
N LEU A 356 -13.78 -18.30 26.12
CA LEU A 356 -13.69 -16.84 26.24
C LEU A 356 -13.60 -16.43 27.71
N LEU A 357 -14.49 -17.00 28.53
CA LEU A 357 -14.49 -16.71 29.96
C LEU A 357 -13.24 -17.23 30.66
N GLU A 358 -12.74 -18.42 30.31
CA GLU A 358 -11.52 -18.98 30.88
C GLU A 358 -10.29 -18.13 30.56
N ALA A 359 -10.14 -17.69 29.29
CA ALA A 359 -9.07 -16.78 28.90
C ALA A 359 -9.16 -15.43 29.64
N TYR A 360 -10.37 -14.88 29.79
CA TYR A 360 -10.61 -13.68 30.57
C TYR A 360 -10.21 -13.87 32.04
N LEU A 361 -10.75 -14.91 32.71
CA LEU A 361 -10.44 -15.21 34.11
C LEU A 361 -8.94 -15.45 34.31
N SER A 362 -8.29 -16.15 33.40
CA SER A 362 -6.84 -16.39 33.46
C SER A 362 -6.01 -15.12 33.29
N ALA A 363 -6.45 -14.18 32.45
CA ALA A 363 -5.78 -12.90 32.29
C ALA A 363 -5.85 -12.08 33.58
N TYR A 364 -7.04 -11.96 34.18
CA TYR A 364 -7.23 -11.20 35.41
C TYR A 364 -6.59 -11.84 36.65
N ASP A 365 -6.52 -13.16 36.72
CA ASP A 365 -5.79 -13.88 37.76
C ASP A 365 -4.29 -13.53 37.72
N LYS A 366 -3.70 -13.54 36.52
CA LYS A 366 -2.31 -13.12 36.28
C LYS A 366 -2.08 -11.65 36.63
N ILE A 367 -2.99 -10.75 36.23
CA ILE A 367 -2.92 -9.32 36.60
C ILE A 367 -2.96 -9.17 38.11
N GLY A 368 -3.93 -9.80 38.79
CA GLY A 368 -4.06 -9.77 40.24
C GLY A 368 -2.82 -10.26 40.97
N ALA A 369 -2.18 -11.34 40.50
CA ALA A 369 -0.92 -11.83 41.05
C ALA A 369 0.26 -10.86 40.84
N ALA A 370 0.22 -10.02 39.80
CA ALA A 370 1.21 -9.01 39.48
C ALA A 370 0.98 -7.66 40.18
N LEU A 371 -0.09 -7.49 40.96
CA LEU A 371 -0.33 -6.27 41.73
C LEU A 371 0.48 -6.25 43.05
N PRO A 372 0.92 -5.07 43.53
CA PRO A 372 1.61 -4.92 44.82
C PRO A 372 0.67 -5.14 46.01
N THR A 373 1.21 -5.59 47.15
CA THR A 373 0.48 -5.63 48.43
C THR A 373 0.68 -4.34 49.23
N PHE A 374 -0.42 -3.63 49.52
CA PHE A 374 -0.39 -2.28 50.13
C PHE A 374 -0.65 -2.25 51.66
N GLU A 375 -0.78 -3.40 52.31
CA GLU A 375 -1.20 -3.50 53.72
C GLU A 375 -0.17 -2.90 54.71
N ASP A 376 1.13 -2.82 54.35
CA ASP A 376 2.21 -2.34 55.23
C ASP A 376 2.82 -0.96 54.86
N CYS A 377 2.43 -0.37 53.72
CA CYS A 377 3.18 0.74 53.11
C CYS A 377 2.50 2.13 53.23
N HIS A 378 1.32 2.19 53.85
CA HIS A 378 0.39 3.33 53.74
C HIS A 378 0.96 4.67 54.27
N GLU A 379 1.82 4.64 55.29
CA GLU A 379 2.46 5.83 55.88
C GLU A 379 3.66 6.31 55.03
N SER A 380 4.49 5.39 54.52
CA SER A 380 5.68 5.71 53.71
C SER A 380 5.32 6.26 52.32
N PHE A 381 4.18 5.85 51.75
CA PHE A 381 3.72 6.28 50.42
C PHE A 381 3.27 7.74 50.33
N LYS A 382 2.77 8.34 51.41
CA LYS A 382 2.26 9.73 51.38
C LYS A 382 3.35 10.76 51.10
N HIS A 383 4.59 10.45 51.47
CA HIS A 383 5.70 11.39 51.42
C HIS A 383 6.73 11.09 50.31
N HIS A 384 6.56 9.98 49.56
CA HIS A 384 7.52 9.55 48.54
C HIS A 384 6.99 9.75 47.10
N THR A 385 7.38 10.85 46.46
CA THR A 385 6.93 11.23 45.09
C THR A 385 7.37 10.26 43.99
N GLY A 386 8.54 9.61 44.13
CA GLY A 386 9.00 8.57 43.20
C GLY A 386 8.06 7.36 43.13
N LEU A 387 7.75 6.76 44.28
CA LEU A 387 6.80 5.66 44.41
C LEU A 387 5.39 6.00 43.92
N GLN A 388 4.92 7.24 44.13
CA GLN A 388 3.64 7.72 43.58
C GLN A 388 3.62 7.71 42.05
N ARG A 389 4.74 8.03 41.39
CA ARG A 389 4.86 7.91 39.92
C ARG A 389 4.83 6.46 39.46
N VAL A 390 5.52 5.55 40.15
CA VAL A 390 5.48 4.11 39.82
C VAL A 390 4.06 3.56 39.94
N LEU A 391 3.32 4.00 40.95
CA LEU A 391 1.89 3.67 41.12
C LEU A 391 1.01 4.18 39.97
N ALA A 392 1.29 5.38 39.46
CA ALA A 392 0.62 5.91 38.28
C ALA A 392 0.89 5.04 37.04
N GLU A 393 2.12 4.55 36.85
CA GLU A 393 2.48 3.59 35.78
C GLU A 393 1.74 2.25 35.93
N VAL A 394 1.67 1.69 37.14
CA VAL A 394 0.87 0.47 37.43
C VAL A 394 -0.59 0.68 37.02
N PHE A 395 -1.16 1.84 37.37
CA PHE A 395 -2.53 2.18 37.00
C PHE A 395 -2.69 2.30 35.48
N GLY A 396 -1.76 2.98 34.79
CA GLY A 396 -1.74 3.08 33.33
C GLY A 396 -1.68 1.72 32.64
N ASN A 397 -0.81 0.81 33.09
CA ASN A 397 -0.69 -0.55 32.56
C ASN A 397 -1.98 -1.37 32.72
N ILE A 398 -2.65 -1.25 33.87
CA ILE A 398 -3.95 -1.92 34.11
C ILE A 398 -4.99 -1.41 33.12
N LEU A 399 -5.12 -0.08 33.00
CA LEU A 399 -6.05 0.55 32.06
C LEU A 399 -5.76 0.16 30.60
N GLU A 400 -4.48 0.12 30.21
CA GLU A 400 -4.11 -0.30 28.87
C GLU A 400 -4.54 -1.74 28.56
N ILE A 401 -4.30 -2.68 29.48
CA ILE A 401 -4.78 -4.06 29.33
C ILE A 401 -6.32 -4.06 29.22
N HIS A 402 -7.02 -3.32 30.07
CA HIS A 402 -8.48 -3.21 30.02
C HIS A 402 -8.99 -2.68 28.67
N HIS A 403 -8.36 -1.65 28.11
CA HIS A 403 -8.75 -1.10 26.82
C HIS A 403 -8.58 -2.14 25.69
N ARG A 404 -7.40 -2.76 25.61
CA ARG A 404 -7.09 -3.77 24.58
C ARG A 404 -7.99 -5.00 24.73
N MET A 405 -8.25 -5.45 25.96
CA MET A 405 -9.23 -6.49 26.26
C MET A 405 -10.64 -6.10 25.82
N THR A 406 -11.08 -4.88 26.08
CA THR A 406 -12.44 -4.45 25.68
C THR A 406 -12.63 -4.56 24.17
N LYS A 407 -11.64 -4.16 23.35
CA LYS A 407 -11.69 -4.34 21.89
C LYS A 407 -11.79 -5.81 21.45
N LEU A 408 -11.09 -6.71 22.15
CA LEU A 408 -11.12 -8.16 21.87
C LEU A 408 -12.46 -8.80 22.23
N PHE A 409 -13.08 -8.36 23.32
CA PHE A 409 -14.27 -8.95 23.93
C PHE A 409 -15.59 -8.21 23.59
N CYS A 410 -15.55 -7.16 22.77
CA CYS A 410 -16.73 -6.46 22.24
C CYS A 410 -17.14 -6.95 20.84
N GLY A 411 -18.42 -6.81 20.48
CA GLY A 411 -18.97 -7.17 19.16
C GLY A 411 -19.70 -8.52 19.11
N ARG A 412 -20.41 -8.80 18.00
CA ARG A 412 -21.24 -10.02 17.87
C ARG A 412 -20.52 -11.20 17.21
N ALA A 413 -19.47 -10.94 16.41
CA ALA A 413 -18.62 -11.94 15.75
C ALA A 413 -17.52 -12.53 16.66
N LEU A 414 -17.70 -12.50 17.98
CA LEU A 414 -16.67 -12.88 18.96
C LEU A 414 -16.24 -14.33 18.83
N LYS A 415 -17.19 -15.24 18.56
CA LYS A 415 -16.90 -16.67 18.43
C LYS A 415 -15.85 -16.95 17.35
N ASP A 416 -15.94 -16.25 16.22
CA ASP A 416 -15.09 -16.47 15.05
C ASP A 416 -13.77 -15.69 15.15
N THR A 417 -13.78 -14.52 15.80
CA THR A 417 -12.63 -13.62 15.86
C THR A 417 -11.77 -13.79 17.11
N PHE A 418 -12.31 -14.28 18.22
CA PHE A 418 -11.63 -14.23 19.51
C PHE A 418 -10.29 -14.99 19.52
N LYS A 419 -10.27 -16.26 19.10
CA LYS A 419 -9.04 -17.09 19.12
C LYS A 419 -7.89 -16.44 18.33
N PRO A 420 -8.07 -16.05 17.05
CA PRO A 420 -7.05 -15.34 16.28
C PRO A 420 -6.57 -14.05 16.97
N LEU A 421 -7.51 -13.21 17.41
CA LEU A 421 -7.18 -11.91 17.99
C LEU A 421 -6.52 -12.04 19.36
N TRP A 422 -6.93 -13.01 20.18
CA TRP A 422 -6.32 -13.33 21.47
C TRP A 422 -4.87 -13.80 21.30
N LYS A 423 -4.64 -14.70 20.34
CA LYS A 423 -3.31 -15.22 20.02
C LYS A 423 -2.37 -14.09 19.58
N ASP A 424 -2.87 -13.16 18.78
CA ASP A 424 -2.12 -11.98 18.34
C ASP A 424 -1.80 -11.03 19.51
N PHE A 425 -2.78 -10.78 20.37
CA PHE A 425 -2.65 -9.92 21.56
C PHE A 425 -1.71 -10.48 22.64
N GLN A 426 -1.52 -11.80 22.70
CA GLN A 426 -0.85 -12.47 23.82
C GLN A 426 0.57 -11.97 24.08
N HIS A 427 1.31 -11.59 23.05
CA HIS A 427 2.66 -11.00 23.20
C HIS A 427 2.63 -9.63 23.90
N CYS A 428 1.64 -8.79 23.55
CA CYS A 428 1.43 -7.50 24.22
C CYS A 428 1.00 -7.68 25.67
N PHE A 429 0.11 -8.64 25.92
CA PHE A 429 -0.35 -8.96 27.28
C PHE A 429 0.82 -9.38 28.19
N GLU A 430 1.67 -10.31 27.74
CA GLU A 430 2.82 -10.75 28.53
C GLU A 430 3.89 -9.66 28.71
N HIS A 431 4.05 -8.74 27.74
CA HIS A 431 4.93 -7.59 27.89
C HIS A 431 4.46 -6.64 28.98
N ILE A 432 3.19 -6.22 28.96
CA ILE A 432 2.63 -5.32 29.98
C ILE A 432 2.62 -6.02 31.36
N LEU A 433 2.36 -7.34 31.39
CA LEU A 433 2.41 -8.11 32.62
C LEU A 433 3.83 -8.18 33.22
N HIS A 434 4.87 -8.24 32.39
CA HIS A 434 6.25 -8.15 32.83
C HIS A 434 6.56 -6.77 33.45
N GLN A 435 6.07 -5.68 32.84
CA GLN A 435 6.18 -4.32 33.40
C GLN A 435 5.52 -4.24 34.78
N LEU A 436 4.28 -4.73 34.91
CA LEU A 436 3.56 -4.79 36.19
C LEU A 436 4.35 -5.54 37.28
N ARG A 437 4.92 -6.70 36.96
CA ARG A 437 5.75 -7.48 37.90
C ARG A 437 7.01 -6.73 38.32
N SER A 438 7.62 -6.00 37.39
CA SER A 438 8.82 -5.21 37.63
C SER A 438 8.52 -4.00 38.53
N HIS A 439 7.40 -3.29 38.30
CA HIS A 439 6.90 -2.24 39.19
C HIS A 439 6.55 -2.78 40.58
N LYS A 440 5.90 -3.95 40.66
CA LYS A 440 5.59 -4.63 41.92
C LYS A 440 6.85 -4.92 42.74
N ALA A 441 7.87 -5.52 42.13
CA ALA A 441 9.11 -5.86 42.83
C ALA A 441 9.79 -4.61 43.42
N LEU A 442 9.86 -3.53 42.63
CA LEU A 442 10.40 -2.24 43.10
C LEU A 442 9.58 -1.70 44.28
N ILE A 443 8.25 -1.67 44.17
CA ILE A 443 7.37 -1.18 45.24
C ILE A 443 7.55 -1.99 46.53
N GLU A 444 7.64 -3.32 46.44
CA GLU A 444 7.78 -4.20 47.60
C GLU A 444 9.18 -4.15 48.23
N ASP A 445 10.23 -3.91 47.46
CA ASP A 445 11.59 -3.73 47.98
C ASP A 445 11.76 -2.39 48.69
N GLU A 446 11.24 -1.30 48.10
CA GLU A 446 11.26 0.04 48.72
C GLU A 446 10.43 0.08 50.02
N ALA A 447 9.34 -0.68 50.08
CA ALA A 447 8.49 -0.80 51.27
C ALA A 447 9.18 -1.46 52.48
N ARG A 448 10.25 -2.23 52.27
CA ARG A 448 10.98 -2.96 53.33
C ARG A 448 12.06 -2.12 54.02
N VAL A 449 12.37 -0.92 53.51
CA VAL A 449 13.42 -0.05 54.05
C VAL A 449 12.87 0.76 55.24
N PRO A 450 13.46 0.67 56.46
CA PRO A 450 12.95 1.34 57.65
C PRO A 450 13.20 2.87 57.64
N THR A 451 12.14 3.63 57.94
CA THR A 451 11.99 5.10 57.81
C THR A 451 12.89 5.99 58.70
N ASN A 452 13.85 5.44 59.44
CA ASN A 452 14.59 6.18 60.48
C ASN A 452 15.94 6.79 60.05
N THR A 453 16.34 6.71 58.78
CA THR A 453 17.57 7.34 58.27
C THR A 453 17.25 8.62 57.48
N LEU A 454 17.25 9.76 58.19
CA LEU A 454 17.03 11.12 57.66
C LEU A 454 18.10 11.62 56.64
N ARG A 455 18.93 10.73 56.06
CA ARG A 455 20.04 11.12 55.16
C ARG A 455 19.94 10.58 53.73
N ASP A 456 18.98 9.70 53.40
CA ASP A 456 18.96 8.99 52.10
C ASP A 456 17.82 9.38 51.13
N MET A 457 16.95 10.33 51.48
CA MET A 457 15.78 10.71 50.65
C MET A 457 16.12 11.25 49.24
N SER A 458 17.38 11.57 48.94
CA SER A 458 17.83 11.99 47.60
C SER A 458 18.36 10.84 46.72
N ALA A 459 18.89 9.77 47.32
CA ALA A 459 19.46 8.62 46.63
C ALA A 459 18.36 7.66 46.14
N ASP A 460 17.32 7.45 46.95
CA ASP A 460 16.16 6.59 46.62
C ASP A 460 15.39 7.06 45.37
N SER A 461 15.45 8.37 45.08
CA SER A 461 14.78 8.94 43.91
C SER A 461 15.49 8.65 42.58
N GLN A 462 16.79 8.32 42.56
CA GLN A 462 17.52 8.07 41.31
C GLN A 462 17.25 6.66 40.77
N HIS A 463 17.28 5.64 41.62
CA HIS A 463 16.99 4.25 41.23
C HIS A 463 15.56 4.10 40.68
N ILE A 464 14.56 4.74 41.30
CA ILE A 464 13.17 4.76 40.80
C ILE A 464 13.08 5.47 39.45
N ARG A 465 13.82 6.58 39.24
CA ARG A 465 13.87 7.27 37.94
C ARG A 465 14.50 6.40 36.87
N ASP A 466 15.60 5.72 37.19
CA ASP A 466 16.30 4.83 36.26
C ASP A 466 15.42 3.64 35.87
N HIS A 467 14.69 3.05 36.83
CA HIS A 467 13.68 2.01 36.59
C HIS A 467 12.58 2.47 35.63
N ILE A 468 11.98 3.65 35.88
CA ILE A 468 10.94 4.22 35.01
C ILE A 468 11.50 4.47 33.61
N GLN A 469 12.71 5.03 33.48
CA GLN A 469 13.35 5.25 32.18
C GLN A 469 13.66 3.94 31.44
N GLN A 470 14.13 2.92 32.16
CA GLN A 470 14.42 1.61 31.58
C GLN A 470 13.15 0.92 31.08
N ILE A 471 12.07 0.94 31.87
CA ILE A 471 10.77 0.39 31.46
C ILE A 471 10.21 1.15 30.25
N ALA A 472 10.27 2.49 30.27
CA ALA A 472 9.82 3.32 29.15
C ALA A 472 10.62 3.03 27.86
N GLY A 473 11.94 2.86 27.95
CA GLY A 473 12.79 2.49 26.81
C GLY A 473 12.46 1.10 26.26
N ASN A 474 12.28 0.11 27.13
CA ASN A 474 11.86 -1.24 26.74
C ASN A 474 10.47 -1.25 26.11
N SER A 475 9.53 -0.45 26.63
CA SER A 475 8.17 -0.31 26.09
C SER A 475 8.20 0.29 24.69
N PHE A 476 8.98 1.35 24.48
CA PHE A 476 9.14 2.00 23.18
C PHE A 476 9.66 1.04 22.11
N GLU A 477 10.68 0.25 22.44
CA GLU A 477 11.25 -0.77 21.56
C GLU A 477 10.26 -1.89 21.25
N PHE A 478 9.50 -2.34 22.25
CA PHE A 478 8.45 -3.33 22.05
C PHE A 478 7.35 -2.82 21.13
N ASP A 479 6.82 -1.62 21.37
CA ASP A 479 5.78 -1.00 20.56
C ASP A 479 6.23 -0.75 19.12
N ARG A 480 7.52 -0.42 18.91
CA ARG A 480 8.11 -0.33 17.57
C ARG A 480 8.04 -1.67 16.84
N LYS A 481 8.54 -2.74 17.45
CA LYS A 481 8.53 -4.10 16.85
C LYS A 481 7.12 -4.61 16.62
N GLU A 482 6.21 -4.33 17.54
CA GLU A 482 4.81 -4.74 17.42
C GLU A 482 4.10 -4.01 16.27
N ARG A 483 4.33 -2.70 16.10
CA ARG A 483 3.83 -1.95 14.93
C ARG A 483 4.36 -2.49 13.61
N GLU A 484 5.65 -2.84 13.55
CA GLU A 484 6.26 -3.45 12.36
C GLU A 484 5.64 -4.82 12.05
N ARG A 485 5.44 -5.65 13.07
CA ARG A 485 4.78 -6.97 12.94
C ARG A 485 3.35 -6.84 12.44
N GLN A 486 2.56 -5.94 13.04
CA GLN A 486 1.17 -5.69 12.63
C GLN A 486 1.10 -5.13 11.20
N LYS A 487 2.00 -4.23 10.83
CA LYS A 487 2.08 -3.69 9.47
C LYS A 487 2.44 -4.78 8.44
N ALA A 488 3.37 -5.67 8.77
CA ALA A 488 3.73 -6.79 7.91
C ALA A 488 2.55 -7.75 7.70
N LEU A 489 1.86 -8.12 8.79
CA LEU A 489 0.66 -8.98 8.75
C LEU A 489 -0.46 -8.33 7.92
N TYR A 490 -0.74 -7.05 8.17
CA TYR A 490 -1.72 -6.28 7.41
C TYR A 490 -1.40 -6.29 5.91
N ASN A 491 -0.14 -6.07 5.53
CA ASN A 491 0.27 -6.07 4.13
C ASN A 491 0.07 -7.46 3.49
N GLU A 492 0.39 -8.56 4.19
CA GLU A 492 0.16 -9.92 3.68
C GLU A 492 -1.33 -10.20 3.42
N VAL A 493 -2.22 -9.80 4.35
CA VAL A 493 -3.67 -9.94 4.19
C VAL A 493 -4.20 -9.08 3.06
N ARG A 494 -3.79 -7.80 3.03
CA ARG A 494 -4.18 -6.86 1.98
C ARG A 494 -3.75 -7.38 0.60
N ASP A 495 -2.55 -7.93 0.50
CA ASP A 495 -2.03 -8.54 -0.71
C ASP A 495 -2.82 -9.79 -1.13
N TRP A 496 -3.31 -10.59 -0.18
CA TRP A 496 -4.20 -11.74 -0.45
C TRP A 496 -5.58 -11.33 -0.97
N PHE A 497 -6.09 -10.19 -0.49
CA PHE A 497 -7.29 -9.56 -1.04
C PHE A 497 -7.02 -8.76 -2.33
N SER A 498 -5.77 -8.48 -2.68
CA SER A 498 -5.49 -7.80 -3.94
C SER A 498 -5.65 -8.78 -5.11
N TYR A 499 -6.31 -8.34 -6.19
CA TYR A 499 -6.26 -9.07 -7.47
C TYR A 499 -4.87 -8.94 -8.12
N SER A 500 -4.19 -7.81 -7.87
CA SER A 500 -2.87 -7.49 -8.37
C SER A 500 -2.10 -6.71 -7.29
N ARG A 501 -0.93 -7.24 -6.89
CA ARG A 501 -0.11 -6.68 -5.79
C ARG A 501 0.66 -5.40 -6.15
N ASN A 502 0.57 -4.91 -7.39
CA ASN A 502 1.31 -3.73 -7.86
C ASN A 502 0.37 -2.68 -8.47
N LEU A 503 -0.64 -2.24 -7.72
CA LEU A 503 -1.17 -0.89 -7.97
C LEU A 503 -0.17 0.10 -7.34
N PRO A 504 0.49 0.98 -8.12
CA PRO A 504 1.42 1.96 -7.58
C PRO A 504 0.73 2.86 -6.53
N GLU A 505 1.48 3.47 -5.60
CA GLU A 505 0.93 4.42 -4.61
C GLU A 505 0.22 5.64 -5.27
N ASN A 506 0.39 5.85 -6.59
CA ASN A 506 -0.32 6.84 -7.42
C ASN A 506 -1.72 6.39 -7.89
N ALA A 507 -2.21 5.23 -7.44
CA ALA A 507 -3.41 4.58 -7.95
C ALA A 507 -4.76 5.28 -7.62
N GLU A 508 -4.81 6.33 -6.78
CA GLU A 508 -6.10 7.00 -6.54
C GLU A 508 -6.59 7.76 -7.78
N VAL A 509 -5.69 8.44 -8.51
CA VAL A 509 -6.00 9.10 -9.80
C VAL A 509 -6.16 8.08 -10.95
N GLU A 510 -5.42 6.97 -10.91
CA GLU A 510 -5.52 5.87 -11.90
C GLU A 510 -6.62 4.84 -11.56
N SER A 511 -7.33 4.99 -10.44
CA SER A 511 -8.46 4.13 -10.09
C SER A 511 -9.65 4.46 -11.00
N GLU A 512 -10.48 3.46 -11.32
CA GLU A 512 -11.72 3.69 -12.08
C GLU A 512 -12.58 4.78 -11.45
N HIS A 513 -12.65 4.82 -10.11
CA HIS A 513 -13.35 5.88 -9.39
C HIS A 513 -12.73 7.27 -9.66
N GLY A 514 -11.41 7.37 -9.55
CA GLY A 514 -10.64 8.58 -9.87
C GLY A 514 -10.88 9.06 -11.30
N ARG A 515 -10.92 8.14 -12.28
CA ARG A 515 -11.26 8.48 -13.68
C ARG A 515 -12.66 9.08 -13.78
N TYR A 516 -13.68 8.46 -13.17
CA TYR A 516 -15.04 9.01 -13.21
C TYR A 516 -15.16 10.35 -12.48
N CYS A 517 -14.40 10.57 -11.40
CA CYS A 517 -14.33 11.85 -10.72
C CYS A 517 -13.67 12.92 -11.62
N TYR A 518 -12.55 12.61 -12.25
CA TYR A 518 -11.85 13.50 -13.19
C TYR A 518 -12.73 13.85 -14.40
N ASP A 519 -13.38 12.87 -15.03
CA ASP A 519 -14.30 13.09 -16.14
C ASP A 519 -15.45 14.04 -15.75
N ARG A 520 -15.88 14.01 -14.48
CA ARG A 520 -16.93 14.88 -13.93
C ARG A 520 -16.48 16.29 -13.60
N GLU A 521 -15.19 16.56 -13.40
CA GLU A 521 -14.70 17.92 -13.10
C GLU A 521 -15.03 18.90 -14.24
N GLN A 522 -15.17 18.40 -15.46
CA GLN A 522 -15.59 19.19 -16.62
C GLN A 522 -17.11 19.49 -16.64
N TYR A 523 -17.89 18.83 -15.79
CA TYR A 523 -19.36 18.88 -15.76
C TYR A 523 -19.91 18.94 -14.32
N THR A 524 -19.33 19.80 -13.46
CA THR A 524 -19.63 19.88 -12.01
C THR A 524 -21.10 20.10 -11.66
N ASP A 525 -21.87 20.70 -12.58
CA ASP A 525 -23.27 21.05 -12.33
C ASP A 525 -24.24 19.91 -12.64
N THR A 526 -23.74 18.74 -13.08
CA THR A 526 -24.55 17.56 -13.42
C THR A 526 -24.63 16.54 -12.30
N GLY A 527 -25.74 15.79 -12.24
CA GLY A 527 -25.94 14.65 -11.33
C GLY A 527 -26.25 15.01 -9.88
N GLY A 528 -26.13 16.28 -9.48
CA GLY A 528 -26.35 16.73 -8.09
C GLY A 528 -27.76 16.45 -7.55
N TRP A 529 -28.77 16.31 -8.44
CA TRP A 529 -30.14 15.99 -8.05
C TRP A 529 -30.27 14.65 -7.31
N ILE A 530 -29.35 13.69 -7.55
CA ILE A 530 -29.42 12.35 -6.96
C ILE A 530 -29.37 12.43 -5.44
N LEU A 531 -28.53 13.31 -4.91
CA LEU A 531 -28.38 13.50 -3.47
C LEU A 531 -29.62 14.15 -2.86
N SER A 532 -30.39 14.94 -3.61
CA SER A 532 -31.63 15.55 -3.13
C SER A 532 -32.87 14.64 -3.27
N HIS A 533 -32.73 13.47 -3.91
CA HIS A 533 -33.86 12.57 -4.16
C HIS A 533 -34.33 11.88 -2.87
N GLU A 534 -35.64 11.85 -2.62
CA GLU A 534 -36.25 11.36 -1.37
C GLU A 534 -35.77 9.95 -0.96
N LYS A 535 -35.77 8.99 -1.90
CA LYS A 535 -35.30 7.62 -1.64
C LYS A 535 -33.81 7.56 -1.27
N ILE A 536 -32.99 8.44 -1.84
CA ILE A 536 -31.55 8.51 -1.56
C ILE A 536 -31.33 9.10 -0.17
N GLN A 537 -32.02 10.19 0.17
CA GLN A 537 -31.98 10.79 1.50
C GLN A 537 -32.40 9.80 2.59
N LYS A 538 -33.48 9.03 2.37
CA LYS A 538 -33.89 7.95 3.30
C LYS A 538 -32.83 6.85 3.44
N TRP A 539 -32.18 6.48 2.34
CA TRP A 539 -31.11 5.48 2.35
C TRP A 539 -29.79 6.01 2.95
N LEU A 540 -29.51 7.31 2.89
CA LEU A 540 -28.34 7.92 3.55
C LEU A 540 -28.58 8.17 5.04
N SER A 541 -29.83 8.39 5.45
CA SER A 541 -30.18 8.74 6.83
C SER A 541 -29.85 7.61 7.82
N PRO A 542 -29.10 7.88 8.91
CA PRO A 542 -28.83 6.88 9.96
C PRO A 542 -30.08 6.53 10.79
N ASP A 543 -31.18 7.27 10.65
CA ASP A 543 -32.42 7.02 11.39
C ASP A 543 -33.18 5.82 10.82
N VAL A 544 -33.20 4.73 11.61
CA VAL A 544 -33.90 3.48 11.33
C VAL A 544 -35.42 3.68 11.17
N GLN A 545 -36.00 4.72 11.79
CA GLN A 545 -37.44 5.00 11.67
C GLN A 545 -37.81 5.60 10.31
N GLN A 546 -36.86 6.22 9.61
CA GLN A 546 -37.05 6.86 8.31
C GLN A 546 -36.62 5.96 7.13
N SER A 547 -35.76 4.97 7.39
CA SER A 547 -35.21 4.06 6.39
C SER A 547 -35.90 2.69 6.46
N SER A 548 -36.82 2.43 5.52
CA SER A 548 -37.57 1.18 5.45
C SER A 548 -36.74 -0.03 4.99
N HIS A 549 -35.68 0.17 4.20
CA HIS A 549 -34.87 -0.92 3.63
C HIS A 549 -33.38 -0.60 3.63
N SER A 550 -32.58 -1.58 4.03
CA SER A 550 -31.11 -1.51 4.02
C SER A 550 -30.50 -1.74 2.62
N MET A 551 -31.30 -2.18 1.64
CA MET A 551 -30.87 -2.34 0.24
C MET A 551 -31.61 -1.36 -0.67
N LEU A 552 -30.85 -0.71 -1.57
CA LEU A 552 -31.34 0.19 -2.59
C LEU A 552 -30.83 -0.26 -3.97
N TRP A 553 -31.69 -0.22 -4.97
CA TRP A 553 -31.38 -0.55 -6.35
C TRP A 553 -31.69 0.63 -7.28
N ILE A 554 -30.65 1.20 -7.89
CA ILE A 554 -30.80 2.19 -8.96
C ILE A 554 -30.70 1.46 -10.30
N ASN A 555 -31.77 1.49 -11.08
CA ASN A 555 -31.80 0.85 -12.39
C ASN A 555 -32.09 1.86 -13.50
N GLY A 556 -31.57 1.58 -14.69
CA GLY A 556 -31.79 2.42 -15.85
C GLY A 556 -31.26 1.77 -17.12
N ARG A 557 -31.73 2.23 -18.27
CA ARG A 557 -31.26 1.78 -19.59
C ARG A 557 -29.76 2.04 -19.76
N PRO A 558 -29.08 1.36 -20.70
CA PRO A 558 -27.70 1.68 -21.08
C PRO A 558 -27.50 3.17 -21.37
N GLY A 559 -26.36 3.75 -20.97
CA GLY A 559 -26.01 5.13 -21.30
C GLY A 559 -26.77 6.24 -20.55
N THR A 560 -27.56 5.93 -19.52
CA THR A 560 -28.28 6.92 -18.69
C THR A 560 -27.43 7.59 -17.61
N GLY A 561 -26.13 7.26 -17.50
CA GLY A 561 -25.23 7.88 -16.52
C GLY A 561 -25.14 7.20 -15.15
N LYS A 562 -25.61 5.94 -15.01
CA LYS A 562 -25.56 5.18 -13.74
C LYS A 562 -24.19 5.22 -13.05
N THR A 563 -23.12 4.89 -13.76
CA THR A 563 -21.75 4.89 -13.24
C THR A 563 -21.29 6.26 -12.73
N TYR A 564 -21.71 7.35 -13.39
CA TYR A 564 -21.46 8.71 -12.92
C TYR A 564 -22.27 9.03 -11.66
N LEU A 565 -23.53 8.61 -11.58
CA LEU A 565 -24.32 8.73 -10.34
C LEU A 565 -23.71 7.90 -9.19
N ALA A 566 -23.19 6.70 -9.47
CA ALA A 566 -22.47 5.89 -8.49
C ALA A 566 -21.27 6.64 -7.93
N SER A 567 -20.49 7.31 -8.78
CA SER A 567 -19.35 8.13 -8.32
C SER A 567 -19.78 9.30 -7.42
N ILE A 568 -20.94 9.93 -7.68
CA ILE A 568 -21.49 11.00 -6.82
C ILE A 568 -21.91 10.43 -5.45
N MET A 569 -22.56 9.27 -5.46
CA MET A 569 -22.97 8.58 -4.23
C MET A 569 -21.76 8.17 -3.38
N ILE A 570 -20.72 7.61 -4.01
CA ILE A 570 -19.47 7.23 -3.33
C ILE A 570 -18.83 8.46 -2.68
N GLU A 571 -18.66 9.56 -3.43
CA GLU A 571 -18.09 10.80 -2.91
C GLU A 571 -18.91 11.39 -1.74
N ALA A 572 -20.24 11.30 -1.80
CA ALA A 572 -21.10 11.76 -0.72
C ALA A 572 -20.93 10.91 0.55
N CYS A 573 -20.77 9.58 0.40
CA CYS A 573 -20.58 8.67 1.53
C CYS A 573 -19.16 8.74 2.11
N LEU A 574 -18.13 8.97 1.28
CA LEU A 574 -16.75 9.15 1.72
C LEU A 574 -16.53 10.45 2.52
N LYS A 575 -17.36 11.47 2.31
CA LYS A 575 -17.34 12.73 3.07
C LYS A 575 -17.86 12.57 4.51
N ASP A 576 -18.63 11.52 4.79
CA ASP A 576 -19.14 11.25 6.13
C ASP A 576 -18.16 10.36 6.92
N THR A 577 -17.36 10.97 7.80
CA THR A 577 -16.36 10.27 8.61
C THR A 577 -16.96 9.33 9.66
N SER A 578 -18.28 9.37 9.89
CA SER A 578 -18.96 8.47 10.82
C SER A 578 -19.30 7.11 10.20
N VAL A 579 -19.18 6.98 8.87
CA VAL A 579 -19.54 5.77 8.11
C VAL A 579 -18.33 5.21 7.40
N VAL A 580 -18.18 3.87 7.42
CA VAL A 580 -17.21 3.20 6.55
C VAL A 580 -17.87 2.93 5.21
N THR A 581 -17.26 3.40 4.12
CA THR A 581 -17.76 3.18 2.76
C THR A 581 -16.80 2.31 1.98
N ALA A 582 -17.33 1.27 1.34
CA ALA A 582 -16.60 0.44 0.38
C ALA A 582 -17.36 0.37 -0.95
N TYR A 583 -16.64 0.31 -2.06
CA TYR A 583 -17.28 0.32 -3.38
C TYR A 583 -16.59 -0.56 -4.41
N PHE A 584 -17.33 -0.96 -5.44
CA PHE A 584 -16.77 -1.76 -6.53
C PHE A 584 -17.47 -1.45 -7.86
N TYR A 585 -16.69 -1.38 -8.94
CA TYR A 585 -17.20 -1.26 -10.31
C TYR A 585 -17.02 -2.60 -11.01
N CYS A 586 -18.12 -3.31 -11.23
CA CYS A 586 -18.13 -4.49 -12.10
C CYS A 586 -17.80 -4.05 -13.52
N SER A 587 -17.01 -4.85 -14.24
CA SER A 587 -16.75 -4.57 -15.64
C SER A 587 -16.43 -5.84 -16.42
N GLU A 588 -17.17 -6.08 -17.51
CA GLU A 588 -16.89 -7.18 -18.46
C GLU A 588 -15.53 -7.00 -19.15
N LYS A 589 -15.05 -5.75 -19.21
CA LYS A 589 -13.83 -5.35 -19.92
C LYS A 589 -12.55 -5.67 -19.16
N ILE A 590 -12.64 -5.82 -17.84
CA ILE A 590 -11.48 -6.01 -16.96
C ILE A 590 -11.53 -7.43 -16.39
N GLU A 591 -10.54 -8.24 -16.78
CA GLU A 591 -10.39 -9.59 -16.25
C GLU A 591 -10.32 -9.56 -14.72
N GLY A 592 -11.07 -10.44 -14.06
CA GLY A 592 -11.15 -10.48 -12.60
C GLY A 592 -12.03 -9.41 -11.96
N ARG A 593 -12.97 -8.79 -12.69
CA ARG A 593 -14.06 -7.93 -12.16
C ARG A 593 -15.48 -8.40 -12.49
N THR A 594 -15.60 -9.61 -13.01
CA THR A 594 -16.84 -10.15 -13.56
C THR A 594 -17.49 -11.22 -12.67
N THR A 595 -16.89 -11.54 -11.52
CA THR A 595 -17.31 -12.62 -10.62
C THR A 595 -17.69 -12.11 -9.23
N ALA A 596 -18.55 -12.83 -8.54
CA ALA A 596 -18.94 -12.50 -7.16
C ALA A 596 -17.72 -12.46 -6.22
N ILE A 597 -16.78 -13.40 -6.40
CA ILE A 597 -15.55 -13.44 -5.60
C ILE A 597 -14.68 -12.20 -5.83
N ALA A 598 -14.59 -11.71 -7.07
CA ALA A 598 -13.84 -10.49 -7.37
C ALA A 598 -14.40 -9.27 -6.65
N VAL A 599 -15.73 -9.10 -6.68
CA VAL A 599 -16.41 -8.00 -6.02
C VAL A 599 -16.18 -8.06 -4.51
N VAL A 600 -16.48 -9.20 -3.87
CA VAL A 600 -16.32 -9.36 -2.42
C VAL A 600 -14.87 -9.14 -2.00
N ARG A 601 -13.91 -9.65 -2.77
CA ARG A 601 -12.49 -9.45 -2.51
C ARG A 601 -12.08 -7.97 -2.62
N GLY A 602 -12.57 -7.25 -3.62
CA GLY A 602 -12.32 -5.81 -3.77
C GLY A 602 -12.92 -4.97 -2.65
N ILE A 603 -14.08 -5.38 -2.12
CA ILE A 603 -14.68 -4.78 -0.92
C ILE A 603 -13.81 -5.10 0.31
N LEU A 604 -13.42 -6.35 0.54
CA LEU A 604 -12.55 -6.75 1.66
C LEU A 604 -11.20 -6.03 1.66
N TYR A 605 -10.62 -5.79 0.48
CA TYR A 605 -9.40 -5.01 0.31
C TYR A 605 -9.53 -3.59 0.88
N GLN A 606 -10.70 -2.95 0.73
CA GLN A 606 -10.98 -1.64 1.32
C GLN A 606 -11.28 -1.75 2.81
N LEU A 607 -12.11 -2.72 3.23
CA LEU A 607 -12.52 -2.86 4.62
C LEU A 607 -11.36 -3.16 5.57
N VAL A 608 -10.37 -3.95 5.15
CA VAL A 608 -9.17 -4.21 5.98
C VAL A 608 -8.32 -2.96 6.21
N ARG A 609 -8.35 -1.97 5.28
CA ARG A 609 -7.68 -0.67 5.45
C ARG A 609 -8.34 0.16 6.55
N HIS A 610 -9.67 0.13 6.64
CA HIS A 610 -10.43 0.84 7.66
C HIS A 610 -10.41 0.13 9.04
N HIS A 611 -10.35 -1.20 9.04
CA HIS A 611 -10.34 -2.02 10.26
C HIS A 611 -9.14 -2.98 10.30
N PRO A 612 -7.92 -2.44 10.50
CA PRO A 612 -6.69 -3.25 10.56
C PRO A 612 -6.66 -4.18 11.78
N ASP A 613 -7.47 -3.92 12.80
CA ASP A 613 -7.65 -4.78 13.97
C ASP A 613 -8.20 -6.17 13.61
N LEU A 614 -8.87 -6.32 12.47
CA LEU A 614 -9.37 -7.61 11.97
C LEU A 614 -8.36 -8.34 11.08
N ALA A 615 -7.20 -7.75 10.79
CA ALA A 615 -6.18 -8.39 9.97
C ALA A 615 -5.69 -9.74 10.55
N PRO A 616 -5.48 -9.93 11.87
CA PRO A 616 -5.05 -11.23 12.41
C PRO A 616 -6.06 -12.35 12.16
N TYR A 617 -7.37 -12.06 12.22
CA TYR A 617 -8.43 -13.00 11.86
C TYR A 617 -8.36 -13.39 10.37
N CYS A 618 -8.21 -12.39 9.49
CA CYS A 618 -8.08 -12.62 8.06
C CYS A 618 -6.81 -13.41 7.73
N TYR A 619 -5.72 -13.16 8.46
CA TYR A 619 -4.45 -13.83 8.31
C TYR A 619 -4.52 -15.31 8.69
N GLU A 620 -5.27 -15.66 9.74
CA GLU A 620 -5.51 -17.07 10.08
C GLU A 620 -6.33 -17.77 8.99
N LYS A 621 -7.36 -17.11 8.45
CA LYS A 621 -8.12 -17.63 7.30
C LYS A 621 -7.26 -17.80 6.05
N MET A 622 -6.32 -16.88 5.82
CA MET A 622 -5.35 -16.95 4.73
C MET A 622 -4.41 -18.15 4.90
N LYS A 623 -3.88 -18.38 6.12
CA LYS A 623 -2.99 -19.52 6.40
C LYS A 623 -3.64 -20.88 6.19
N ASN A 624 -4.95 -20.95 6.38
CA ASN A 624 -5.73 -22.16 6.15
C ASN A 624 -6.19 -22.28 4.67
N SER A 625 -5.77 -21.37 3.79
CA SER A 625 -6.08 -21.38 2.36
C SER A 625 -4.88 -21.84 1.55
N ASP A 626 -5.12 -22.72 0.57
CA ASP A 626 -4.07 -23.23 -0.33
C ASP A 626 -3.69 -22.23 -1.45
N SER A 627 -4.34 -21.06 -1.51
CA SER A 627 -4.24 -20.12 -2.64
C SER A 627 -3.50 -18.82 -2.27
N THR A 628 -2.69 -18.32 -3.22
CA THR A 628 -1.98 -17.01 -3.12
C THR A 628 -2.92 -15.81 -3.09
N ILE A 629 -4.15 -15.99 -3.57
CA ILE A 629 -5.23 -15.01 -3.61
C ILE A 629 -6.50 -15.59 -2.99
N LEU A 630 -7.37 -14.73 -2.44
CA LEU A 630 -8.67 -15.19 -1.96
C LEU A 630 -9.54 -15.63 -3.15
N SER A 631 -9.67 -16.94 -3.35
CA SER A 631 -10.37 -17.56 -4.49
C SER A 631 -11.70 -18.23 -4.12
N SER A 632 -11.92 -18.53 -2.84
CA SER A 632 -13.15 -19.17 -2.35
C SER A 632 -14.20 -18.14 -1.96
N LEU A 633 -15.33 -18.10 -2.69
CA LEU A 633 -16.48 -17.24 -2.37
C LEU A 633 -17.05 -17.54 -0.98
N LYS A 634 -17.03 -18.80 -0.56
CA LYS A 634 -17.49 -19.19 0.79
C LYS A 634 -16.63 -18.54 1.88
N VAL A 635 -15.31 -18.65 1.78
CA VAL A 635 -14.38 -18.04 2.75
C VAL A 635 -14.49 -16.51 2.70
N ALA A 636 -14.60 -15.93 1.50
CA ALA A 636 -14.78 -14.50 1.32
C ALA A 636 -16.06 -13.99 2.00
N ARG A 637 -17.18 -14.71 1.86
CA ARG A 637 -18.45 -14.42 2.51
C ARG A 637 -18.38 -14.53 4.04
N GLU A 638 -17.66 -15.52 4.57
CA GLU A 638 -17.40 -15.64 6.01
C GLU A 638 -16.64 -14.43 6.56
N ILE A 639 -15.57 -14.03 5.87
CA ILE A 639 -14.76 -12.87 6.27
C ILE A 639 -15.60 -11.59 6.18
N LEU A 640 -16.30 -11.36 5.06
CA LEU A 640 -17.15 -10.19 4.88
C LEU A 640 -18.24 -10.10 5.95
N GLY A 641 -18.85 -11.23 6.34
CA GLY A 641 -19.81 -11.27 7.43
C GLY A 641 -19.26 -10.77 8.76
N VAL A 642 -18.00 -11.09 9.08
CA VAL A 642 -17.32 -10.59 10.29
C VAL A 642 -17.14 -9.07 10.22
N PHE A 643 -16.71 -8.53 9.08
CA PHE A 643 -16.62 -7.07 8.91
C PHE A 643 -18.00 -6.41 9.08
N CYS A 644 -19.04 -6.91 8.40
CA CYS A 644 -20.40 -6.36 8.54
C CYS A 644 -20.92 -6.38 9.98
N GLU A 645 -20.51 -7.36 10.80
CA GLU A 645 -20.88 -7.43 12.21
C GLU A 645 -20.05 -6.52 13.14
N ARG A 646 -18.77 -6.31 12.81
CA ARG A 646 -17.82 -5.54 13.63
C ARG A 646 -17.87 -4.04 13.36
N ILE A 647 -18.00 -3.63 12.10
CA ILE A 647 -18.03 -2.22 11.69
C ILE A 647 -19.35 -1.58 12.17
N PRO A 648 -19.36 -0.45 12.90
CA PRO A 648 -20.60 0.13 13.44
C PRO A 648 -21.64 0.53 12.38
N GLN A 649 -21.20 1.19 11.30
CA GLN A 649 -22.01 1.63 10.17
C GLN A 649 -21.23 1.42 8.87
N LEU A 650 -21.78 0.63 7.94
CA LEU A 650 -21.08 0.20 6.71
C LEU A 650 -21.95 0.40 5.47
N TYR A 651 -21.47 1.21 4.54
CA TYR A 651 -22.09 1.41 3.21
C TYR A 651 -21.30 0.69 2.14
N VAL A 652 -21.99 -0.10 1.31
CA VAL A 652 -21.40 -0.85 0.20
C VAL A 652 -22.09 -0.43 -1.10
N ILE A 653 -21.32 0.08 -2.06
CA ILE A 653 -21.83 0.55 -3.36
C ILE A 653 -21.24 -0.31 -4.48
N ILE A 654 -22.09 -0.99 -5.25
CA ILE A 654 -21.66 -1.86 -6.35
C ILE A 654 -22.32 -1.39 -7.65
N ASP A 655 -21.51 -0.91 -8.58
CA ASP A 655 -21.94 -0.44 -9.90
C ASP A 655 -21.84 -1.56 -10.95
N ALA A 656 -22.75 -1.50 -11.92
CA ALA A 656 -22.82 -2.37 -13.10
C ALA A 656 -22.90 -3.87 -12.79
N VAL A 657 -23.74 -4.30 -11.84
CA VAL A 657 -23.88 -5.74 -11.49
C VAL A 657 -24.27 -6.61 -12.69
N ASP A 658 -24.94 -6.04 -13.69
CA ASP A 658 -25.27 -6.71 -14.95
C ASP A 658 -24.06 -7.08 -15.81
N GLU A 659 -22.88 -6.52 -15.55
CA GLU A 659 -21.60 -6.84 -16.21
C GLU A 659 -20.85 -8.03 -15.57
N CYS A 660 -21.52 -8.85 -14.74
CA CYS A 660 -20.96 -10.12 -14.30
C CYS A 660 -20.93 -11.12 -15.46
N GLN A 661 -19.90 -11.97 -15.52
CA GLN A 661 -19.65 -12.91 -16.63
C GLN A 661 -20.81 -13.90 -16.88
N SER A 662 -21.65 -14.13 -15.88
CA SER A 662 -22.84 -14.97 -15.98
C SER A 662 -23.92 -14.47 -15.03
N SER A 663 -25.17 -14.78 -15.37
CA SER A 663 -26.33 -14.48 -14.50
C SER A 663 -26.24 -15.21 -13.15
N GLU A 664 -25.56 -16.36 -13.11
CA GLU A 664 -25.31 -17.10 -11.86
C GLU A 664 -24.35 -16.37 -10.93
N GLU A 665 -23.27 -15.78 -11.46
CA GLU A 665 -22.33 -14.96 -10.68
C GLU A 665 -23.01 -13.71 -10.12
N ALA A 666 -23.80 -13.00 -10.95
CA ALA A 666 -24.59 -11.86 -10.48
C ALA A 666 -25.55 -12.28 -9.36
N LYS A 667 -26.25 -13.40 -9.51
CA LYS A 667 -27.15 -13.93 -8.48
C LYS A 667 -26.41 -14.29 -7.19
N ASN A 668 -25.28 -14.99 -7.28
CA ASN A 668 -24.46 -15.37 -6.12
C ASN A 668 -23.99 -14.13 -5.32
N LEU A 669 -23.65 -13.04 -6.03
CA LEU A 669 -23.31 -11.76 -5.41
C LEU A 669 -24.50 -11.13 -4.70
N LEU A 670 -25.64 -11.02 -5.38
CA LEU A 670 -26.86 -10.44 -4.82
C LEU A 670 -27.36 -11.22 -3.60
N ASP A 671 -27.39 -12.56 -3.68
CA ASP A 671 -27.80 -13.44 -2.59
C ASP A 671 -26.85 -13.32 -1.38
N THR A 672 -25.54 -13.14 -1.62
CA THR A 672 -24.56 -12.90 -0.57
C THR A 672 -24.88 -11.64 0.24
N PHE A 673 -25.10 -10.51 -0.43
CA PHE A 673 -25.42 -9.26 0.28
C PHE A 673 -26.83 -9.24 0.87
N LYS A 674 -27.79 -9.92 0.23
CA LYS A 674 -29.15 -10.10 0.78
C LYS A 674 -29.11 -10.86 2.10
N ASP A 675 -28.38 -11.97 2.15
CA ASP A 675 -28.23 -12.77 3.37
C ASP A 675 -27.50 -12.00 4.47
N LEU A 676 -26.45 -11.27 4.13
CA LEU A 676 -25.69 -10.44 5.07
C LEU A 676 -26.56 -9.30 5.64
N THR A 677 -27.29 -8.59 4.78
CA THR A 677 -28.18 -7.50 5.19
C THR A 677 -29.28 -8.02 6.11
N LYS A 678 -29.93 -9.14 5.75
CA LYS A 678 -30.94 -9.78 6.61
C LYS A 678 -30.37 -10.19 7.97
N LYS A 679 -29.15 -10.72 8.01
CA LYS A 679 -28.47 -11.10 9.26
C LYS A 679 -28.22 -9.88 10.15
N CYS A 680 -27.74 -8.78 9.57
CA CYS A 680 -27.50 -7.51 10.25
C CYS A 680 -28.80 -6.87 10.75
N ASP A 681 -29.83 -6.79 9.91
CA ASP A 681 -31.10 -6.13 10.24
C ASP A 681 -31.87 -6.82 11.38
N ASN A 682 -31.74 -8.14 11.52
CA ASN A 682 -32.35 -8.87 12.65
C ASN A 682 -31.85 -8.39 14.02
N HIS A 683 -30.70 -7.71 14.08
CA HIS A 683 -29.98 -7.38 15.32
C HIS A 683 -29.66 -5.90 15.48
N SER A 684 -29.39 -5.22 14.36
CA SER A 684 -29.05 -3.80 14.24
C SER A 684 -29.54 -3.31 12.86
N PRO A 685 -30.83 -2.98 12.71
CA PRO A 685 -31.38 -2.47 11.46
C PRO A 685 -30.62 -1.25 10.93
N GLY A 686 -30.41 -1.18 9.61
CA GLY A 686 -29.82 -0.01 8.94
C GLY A 686 -28.31 0.14 9.11
N LYS A 687 -27.68 -0.81 9.82
CA LYS A 687 -26.22 -0.90 10.06
C LYS A 687 -25.41 -1.14 8.79
N LEU A 688 -25.82 -2.13 8.01
CA LEU A 688 -25.24 -2.45 6.70
C LEU A 688 -26.19 -1.89 5.65
N ARG A 689 -25.72 -0.97 4.82
CA ARG A 689 -26.50 -0.46 3.68
C ARG A 689 -25.81 -0.82 2.38
N VAL A 690 -26.58 -1.35 1.44
CA VAL A 690 -26.05 -1.81 0.15
C VAL A 690 -26.80 -1.11 -0.98
N LEU A 691 -26.04 -0.48 -1.87
CA LEU A 691 -26.54 0.15 -3.09
C LEU A 691 -26.05 -0.62 -4.30
N PHE A 692 -26.97 -1.09 -5.13
CA PHE A 692 -26.69 -1.69 -6.43
C PHE A 692 -27.09 -0.73 -7.55
N LEU A 693 -26.23 -0.61 -8.56
CA LEU A 693 -26.58 0.01 -9.83
C LEU A 693 -26.48 -1.01 -10.95
N SER A 694 -27.51 -1.11 -11.79
CA SER A 694 -27.49 -2.06 -12.91
C SER A 694 -28.53 -1.74 -13.99
N GLN A 695 -28.48 -2.49 -15.09
CA GLN A 695 -29.64 -2.65 -15.97
C GLN A 695 -30.72 -3.53 -15.33
N PRO A 696 -32.01 -3.33 -15.68
CA PRO A 696 -33.13 -4.06 -15.10
C PRO A 696 -33.37 -5.43 -15.78
N THR A 697 -32.38 -6.31 -15.78
CA THR A 697 -32.52 -7.69 -16.27
C THR A 697 -33.48 -8.51 -15.40
N SER A 698 -34.07 -9.56 -15.97
CA SER A 698 -35.06 -10.41 -15.32
C SER A 698 -34.50 -11.02 -14.02
N GLU A 699 -33.26 -11.48 -14.07
CA GLU A 699 -32.57 -12.19 -12.99
C GLU A 699 -32.27 -11.27 -11.82
N ILE A 700 -31.79 -10.05 -12.10
CA ILE A 700 -31.51 -9.04 -11.08
C ILE A 700 -32.81 -8.57 -10.44
N ARG A 701 -33.85 -8.30 -11.25
CA ARG A 701 -35.18 -7.90 -10.76
C ARG A 701 -35.76 -8.94 -9.81
N ASN A 702 -35.65 -10.23 -10.14
CA ASN A 702 -36.14 -11.33 -9.31
C ASN A 702 -35.35 -11.46 -7.99
N SER A 703 -34.06 -11.12 -7.99
CA SER A 703 -33.20 -11.23 -6.80
C SER A 703 -33.41 -10.05 -5.83
N LEU A 704 -33.66 -8.85 -6.37
CA LEU A 704 -33.79 -7.58 -5.64
C LEU A 704 -35.24 -7.16 -5.34
N VAL A 705 -36.21 -8.07 -5.36
CA VAL A 705 -37.64 -7.78 -5.05
C VAL A 705 -37.84 -7.09 -3.69
N SER A 706 -36.96 -7.38 -2.72
CA SER A 706 -37.03 -6.83 -1.35
C SER A 706 -36.26 -5.51 -1.17
N ALA A 707 -35.65 -4.96 -2.21
CA ALA A 707 -34.88 -3.72 -2.15
C ALA A 707 -35.75 -2.52 -2.57
N ASP A 708 -35.51 -1.36 -1.97
CA ASP A 708 -36.08 -0.11 -2.48
C ASP A 708 -35.50 0.17 -3.87
N THR A 709 -36.35 0.59 -4.82
CA THR A 709 -35.93 0.73 -6.23
C THR A 709 -36.12 2.17 -6.71
N LEU A 710 -35.07 2.74 -7.32
CA LEU A 710 -35.11 4.00 -8.07
C LEU A 710 -34.84 3.72 -9.54
N THR A 711 -35.84 3.93 -10.40
CA THR A 711 -35.69 3.79 -11.84
C THR A 711 -35.36 5.15 -12.45
N LEU A 712 -34.25 5.23 -13.16
CA LEU A 712 -33.84 6.42 -13.90
C LEU A 712 -34.74 6.60 -15.11
N THR A 713 -35.67 7.55 -15.02
CA THR A 713 -36.56 7.95 -16.12
C THR A 713 -35.99 9.15 -16.87
N PRO A 714 -36.41 9.40 -18.13
CA PRO A 714 -35.93 10.53 -18.91
C PRO A 714 -36.07 11.89 -18.21
N GLU A 715 -37.14 12.07 -17.44
CA GLU A 715 -37.45 13.33 -16.74
C GLU A 715 -36.42 13.67 -15.66
N LEU A 716 -35.79 12.66 -15.04
CA LEU A 716 -34.75 12.86 -14.04
C LEU A 716 -33.42 13.31 -14.67
N ASN A 717 -33.14 12.86 -15.89
CA ASN A 717 -31.86 13.09 -16.55
C ASN A 717 -31.86 14.30 -17.50
N VAL A 718 -33.03 14.75 -17.98
CA VAL A 718 -33.12 15.81 -19.00
C VAL A 718 -32.42 17.11 -18.59
N GLY A 719 -32.50 17.48 -17.31
CA GLY A 719 -31.83 18.68 -16.78
C GLY A 719 -30.30 18.59 -16.86
N ASP A 720 -29.74 17.42 -16.58
CA ASP A 720 -28.29 17.22 -16.66
C ASP A 720 -27.81 17.06 -18.10
N ILE A 721 -28.59 16.40 -18.98
CA ILE A 721 -28.30 16.33 -20.42
C ILE A 721 -28.27 17.74 -21.01
N ARG A 722 -29.19 18.62 -20.60
CA ARG A 722 -29.22 20.01 -21.02
C ARG A 722 -27.94 20.74 -20.63
N LYS A 723 -27.52 20.64 -19.37
CA LYS A 723 -26.26 21.24 -18.88
C LYS A 723 -25.04 20.69 -19.63
N TYR A 724 -25.01 19.39 -19.86
CA TYR A 724 -23.97 18.74 -20.66
C TYR A 724 -23.90 19.31 -22.09
N CYS A 725 -25.03 19.37 -22.80
CA CYS A 725 -25.09 19.91 -24.15
C CYS A 725 -24.69 21.39 -24.18
N GLN A 726 -25.17 22.19 -23.21
CA GLN A 726 -24.82 23.61 -23.07
C GLN A 726 -23.32 23.82 -22.94
N HIS A 727 -22.64 23.04 -22.10
CA HIS A 727 -21.18 23.14 -21.95
C HIS A 727 -20.44 22.87 -23.26
N ARG A 728 -20.96 21.93 -24.08
CA ARG A 728 -20.38 21.53 -25.36
C ARG A 728 -20.73 22.43 -26.55
N THR A 729 -21.55 23.45 -26.35
CA THR A 729 -21.91 24.42 -27.42
C THR A 729 -20.70 25.21 -27.93
N ARG A 730 -19.62 25.31 -27.15
CA ARG A 730 -18.32 25.90 -27.57
C ARG A 730 -17.78 25.24 -28.84
N GLU A 731 -17.99 23.94 -29.01
CA GLU A 731 -17.55 23.20 -30.20
C GLU A 731 -18.33 23.59 -31.48
N LEU A 732 -19.45 24.31 -31.32
CA LEU A 732 -20.30 24.78 -32.41
C LEU A 732 -20.04 26.25 -32.77
N GLU A 733 -19.12 26.93 -32.08
CA GLU A 733 -18.82 28.36 -32.31
C GLU A 733 -18.41 28.66 -33.76
N LYS A 734 -17.77 27.69 -34.44
CA LYS A 734 -17.37 27.80 -35.85
C LYS A 734 -18.53 28.01 -36.84
N PHE A 735 -19.77 27.81 -36.41
CA PHE A 735 -20.96 28.00 -37.24
C PHE A 735 -21.65 29.36 -37.01
N GLU A 736 -21.11 30.20 -36.12
CA GLU A 736 -21.58 31.56 -35.84
C GLU A 736 -23.08 31.64 -35.45
N PHE A 737 -23.55 30.67 -34.68
CA PHE A 737 -24.94 30.59 -34.24
C PHE A 737 -25.34 31.75 -33.31
N SER A 738 -26.59 32.21 -33.44
CA SER A 738 -27.18 33.09 -32.42
C SER A 738 -27.43 32.33 -31.11
N SER A 739 -27.59 33.05 -30.01
CA SER A 739 -27.97 32.45 -28.73
C SER A 739 -29.28 31.65 -28.80
N GLU A 740 -30.18 32.03 -29.71
CA GLU A 740 -31.47 31.34 -29.89
C GLU A 740 -31.30 30.05 -30.69
N ASP A 741 -30.46 30.05 -31.71
CA ASP A 741 -30.12 28.83 -32.47
C ASP A 741 -29.48 27.77 -31.56
N ILE A 742 -28.54 28.19 -30.69
CA ILE A 742 -27.90 27.30 -29.73
C ILE A 742 -28.92 26.69 -28.76
N LYS A 743 -29.84 27.49 -28.23
CA LYS A 743 -30.91 26.98 -27.36
C LYS A 743 -31.78 25.96 -28.08
N ASN A 744 -32.20 26.27 -29.31
CA ASN A 744 -33.01 25.36 -30.12
C ASN A 744 -32.29 24.03 -30.39
N VAL A 745 -31.00 24.06 -30.73
CA VAL A 745 -30.17 22.86 -30.91
C VAL A 745 -30.16 22.02 -29.64
N VAL A 746 -29.90 22.64 -28.49
CA VAL A 746 -29.86 21.95 -27.20
C VAL A 746 -31.21 21.31 -26.86
N GLU A 747 -32.32 22.03 -27.02
CA GLU A 747 -33.66 21.51 -26.71
C GLU A 747 -34.05 20.34 -27.63
N ILE A 748 -33.73 20.42 -28.93
CA ILE A 748 -33.95 19.33 -29.87
C ILE A 748 -33.20 18.06 -29.42
N ILE A 749 -31.92 18.20 -29.05
CA ILE A 749 -31.11 17.06 -28.60
C ILE A 749 -31.65 16.51 -27.28
N CYS A 750 -32.03 17.37 -26.32
CA CYS A 750 -32.60 16.93 -25.05
C CYS A 750 -33.90 16.15 -25.23
N ALA A 751 -34.78 16.61 -26.11
CA ALA A 751 -36.04 15.93 -26.43
C ALA A 751 -35.80 14.56 -27.09
N ARG A 752 -34.77 14.45 -27.94
CA ARG A 752 -34.44 13.22 -28.67
C ARG A 752 -33.63 12.21 -27.87
N ALA A 753 -32.83 12.69 -26.92
CA ALA A 753 -31.95 11.85 -26.12
C ALA A 753 -32.70 10.89 -25.20
N ASP A 754 -33.97 11.15 -24.88
CA ASP A 754 -34.83 10.30 -24.05
C ASP A 754 -34.12 9.81 -22.76
N GLY A 755 -33.39 10.71 -22.10
CA GLY A 755 -32.63 10.41 -20.87
C GLY A 755 -31.28 9.71 -21.06
N MET A 756 -30.82 9.50 -22.29
CA MET A 756 -29.53 8.85 -22.62
C MET A 756 -28.41 9.87 -22.92
N PHE A 757 -27.46 10.01 -21.99
CA PHE A 757 -26.27 10.85 -22.19
C PHE A 757 -25.39 10.38 -23.34
N LEU A 758 -25.26 9.07 -23.51
CA LEU A 758 -24.45 8.51 -24.61
C LEU A 758 -24.99 8.94 -25.97
N PHE A 759 -26.32 8.99 -26.13
CA PHE A 759 -26.96 9.50 -27.34
C PHE A 759 -26.61 10.97 -27.56
N ALA A 760 -26.80 11.81 -26.53
CA ALA A 760 -26.47 13.23 -26.60
C ALA A 760 -24.99 13.47 -26.96
N LYS A 761 -24.08 12.69 -26.38
CA LYS A 761 -22.63 12.73 -26.69
C LYS A 761 -22.35 12.40 -28.15
N LEU A 762 -22.95 11.32 -28.67
CA LEU A 762 -22.74 10.88 -30.07
C LEU A 762 -23.30 11.90 -31.07
N VAL A 763 -24.50 12.41 -30.83
CA VAL A 763 -25.13 13.44 -31.67
C VAL A 763 -24.31 14.73 -31.65
N MET A 764 -23.92 15.21 -30.46
CA MET A 764 -23.06 16.41 -30.36
C MET A 764 -21.73 16.22 -31.09
N ASN A 765 -21.08 15.06 -30.96
CA ASN A 765 -19.86 14.73 -31.70
C ASN A 765 -20.09 14.73 -33.22
N ASN A 766 -21.26 14.26 -33.68
CA ASN A 766 -21.60 14.26 -35.09
C ASN A 766 -21.79 15.69 -35.62
N LEU A 767 -22.60 16.49 -34.93
CA LEU A 767 -22.90 17.87 -35.27
C LEU A 767 -21.65 18.76 -35.26
N ALA A 768 -20.80 18.63 -34.24
CA ALA A 768 -19.54 19.38 -34.14
C ALA A 768 -18.57 19.05 -35.29
N LYS A 769 -18.64 17.85 -35.89
CA LYS A 769 -17.78 17.46 -37.03
C LYS A 769 -18.28 17.96 -38.38
N GLN A 770 -19.46 18.59 -38.47
CA GLN A 770 -19.97 19.07 -39.75
C GLN A 770 -19.07 20.18 -40.32
N PRO A 771 -18.78 20.19 -41.64
CA PRO A 771 -17.80 21.12 -42.22
C PRO A 771 -18.41 22.49 -42.51
N ASN A 772 -19.74 22.60 -42.61
CA ASN A 772 -20.43 23.86 -42.87
C ASN A 772 -21.85 23.88 -42.29
N LEU A 773 -22.42 25.08 -42.21
CA LEU A 773 -23.74 25.34 -41.64
C LEU A 773 -24.88 24.64 -42.39
N ALA A 774 -24.76 24.43 -43.72
CA ALA A 774 -25.80 23.77 -44.51
C ALA A 774 -25.92 22.29 -44.14
N LEU A 775 -24.79 21.58 -44.02
CA LEU A 775 -24.76 20.18 -43.60
C LEU A 775 -25.15 20.02 -42.12
N PHE A 776 -24.77 20.97 -41.25
CA PHE A 776 -25.27 21.00 -39.88
C PHE A 776 -26.80 21.10 -39.83
N ARG A 777 -27.39 22.04 -40.59
CA ARG A 777 -28.85 22.25 -40.62
C ARG A 777 -29.59 21.04 -41.16
N ASP A 778 -29.03 20.37 -42.17
CA ASP A 778 -29.57 19.11 -42.71
C ASP A 778 -29.57 18.02 -41.62
N GLU A 779 -28.48 17.86 -40.88
CA GLU A 779 -28.32 16.81 -39.85
C GLU A 779 -29.22 17.04 -38.61
N ILE A 780 -29.59 18.28 -38.29
CA ILE A 780 -30.47 18.57 -37.16
C ILE A 780 -31.98 18.54 -37.51
N THR A 781 -32.32 18.25 -38.77
CA THR A 781 -33.74 18.19 -39.18
C THR A 781 -34.50 17.04 -38.52
N GLY A 782 -35.83 17.19 -38.48
CA GLY A 782 -36.80 16.15 -38.09
C GLY A 782 -36.43 14.75 -38.63
N ALA A 783 -36.20 14.67 -39.94
CA ALA A 783 -35.97 13.43 -40.68
C ALA A 783 -34.54 12.88 -40.52
N ARG A 784 -33.54 13.75 -40.41
CA ARG A 784 -32.12 13.38 -40.31
C ARG A 784 -31.51 13.58 -38.95
N LEU A 785 -32.23 13.75 -37.86
CA LEU A 785 -31.64 13.58 -36.52
C LEU A 785 -32.00 12.16 -36.03
N PRO A 786 -31.14 11.42 -35.31
CA PRO A 786 -31.49 10.05 -34.91
C PRO A 786 -32.63 10.07 -33.88
N ASN A 787 -33.45 9.03 -33.84
CA ASN A 787 -34.46 8.84 -32.79
C ASN A 787 -34.02 7.80 -31.75
N GLU A 788 -33.06 6.96 -32.11
CA GLU A 788 -32.53 5.88 -31.28
C GLU A 788 -31.00 5.84 -31.39
N ILE A 789 -30.35 5.24 -30.40
CA ILE A 789 -28.89 5.15 -30.37
C ILE A 789 -28.33 4.34 -31.53
N ASP A 790 -29.04 3.31 -31.99
CA ASP A 790 -28.61 2.47 -33.11
C ASP A 790 -28.61 3.29 -34.42
N GLN A 791 -29.60 4.17 -34.61
CA GLN A 791 -29.60 5.14 -35.74
C GLN A 791 -28.44 6.14 -35.64
N ALA A 792 -28.05 6.56 -34.43
CA ALA A 792 -26.90 7.44 -34.24
C ALA A 792 -25.59 6.75 -34.64
N TYR A 793 -25.45 5.45 -34.38
CA TYR A 793 -24.32 4.67 -34.86
C TYR A 793 -24.33 4.46 -36.37
N SER A 794 -25.48 4.14 -36.98
CA SER A 794 -25.62 4.02 -38.44
C SER A 794 -25.17 5.30 -39.16
N ARG A 795 -25.52 6.47 -38.64
CA ARG A 795 -25.08 7.77 -39.18
C ARG A 795 -23.58 7.96 -39.15
N ILE A 796 -22.94 7.50 -38.08
CA ILE A 796 -21.47 7.57 -37.97
C ILE A 796 -20.85 6.63 -39.02
N MET A 797 -21.40 5.43 -39.22
CA MET A 797 -20.95 4.48 -40.25
C MET A 797 -21.13 5.05 -41.67
N GLU A 798 -22.32 5.57 -42.01
CA GLU A 798 -22.60 6.21 -43.31
C GLU A 798 -21.67 7.39 -43.59
N ARG A 799 -21.36 8.18 -42.55
CA ARG A 799 -20.38 9.26 -42.67
C ARG A 799 -18.98 8.72 -42.95
N LEU A 800 -18.53 7.72 -42.20
CA LEU A 800 -17.22 7.10 -42.41
C LEU A 800 -17.12 6.50 -43.82
N GLU A 801 -18.17 5.85 -44.32
CA GLU A 801 -18.22 5.31 -45.68
C GLU A 801 -18.10 6.39 -46.77
N ARG A 802 -18.72 7.55 -46.53
CA ARG A 802 -18.66 8.68 -47.48
C ARG A 802 -17.33 9.43 -47.42
N ASP A 803 -16.80 9.65 -46.22
CA ASP A 803 -15.65 10.51 -45.99
C ASP A 803 -14.32 9.76 -46.19
N LEU A 804 -14.30 8.43 -45.99
CA LEU A 804 -13.13 7.58 -46.21
C LEU A 804 -13.13 7.00 -47.63
N GLY A 805 -11.94 6.72 -48.17
CA GLY A 805 -11.82 5.94 -49.40
C GLY A 805 -12.31 4.49 -49.20
N SER A 806 -12.67 3.80 -50.28
CA SER A 806 -13.20 2.42 -50.22
C SER A 806 -12.29 1.46 -49.45
N GLU A 807 -10.97 1.57 -49.63
CA GLU A 807 -10.00 0.75 -48.90
C GLU A 807 -9.89 1.12 -47.42
N GLN A 808 -9.90 2.41 -47.08
CA GLN A 808 -9.87 2.87 -45.69
C GLN A 808 -11.12 2.39 -44.94
N PHE A 809 -12.30 2.53 -45.56
CA PHE A 809 -13.55 2.06 -44.96
C PHE A 809 -13.58 0.53 -44.80
N ARG A 810 -13.02 -0.23 -45.75
CA ARG A 810 -12.86 -1.68 -45.60
C ARG A 810 -12.01 -2.04 -44.37
N TYR A 811 -10.93 -1.31 -44.10
CA TYR A 811 -10.13 -1.48 -42.89
C TYR A 811 -10.89 -1.05 -41.62
N THR A 812 -11.72 0.01 -41.68
CA THR A 812 -12.60 0.39 -40.57
C THR A 812 -13.51 -0.77 -40.16
N LEU A 813 -14.19 -1.41 -41.11
CA LEU A 813 -15.08 -2.53 -40.84
C LEU A 813 -14.34 -3.71 -40.20
N LEU A 814 -13.16 -4.03 -40.73
CA LEU A 814 -12.32 -5.10 -40.20
C LEU A 814 -11.88 -4.83 -38.76
N LEU A 815 -11.41 -3.61 -38.49
CA LEU A 815 -10.96 -3.18 -37.16
C LEU A 815 -12.10 -3.20 -36.14
N LEU A 816 -13.28 -2.68 -36.51
CA LEU A 816 -14.46 -2.74 -35.64
C LEU A 816 -14.85 -4.19 -35.33
N GLY A 817 -14.73 -5.09 -36.32
CA GLY A 817 -14.89 -6.53 -36.12
C GLY A 817 -13.86 -7.11 -35.13
N TRP A 818 -12.58 -6.78 -35.27
CA TRP A 818 -11.53 -7.23 -34.35
C TRP A 818 -11.78 -6.76 -32.91
N LEU A 819 -12.22 -5.51 -32.72
CA LEU A 819 -12.52 -4.99 -31.38
C LEU A 819 -13.65 -5.78 -30.70
N VAL A 820 -14.63 -6.29 -31.45
CA VAL A 820 -15.70 -7.16 -30.93
C VAL A 820 -15.18 -8.56 -30.54
N CYS A 821 -14.25 -9.08 -31.33
CA CYS A 821 -13.73 -10.46 -31.26
C CYS A 821 -12.54 -10.62 -30.30
N SER A 822 -11.84 -9.52 -30.02
CA SER A 822 -10.63 -9.50 -29.21
C SER A 822 -10.88 -10.06 -27.80
N LYS A 823 -9.94 -10.87 -27.29
CA LYS A 823 -10.09 -11.54 -25.96
C LYS A 823 -9.65 -10.65 -24.80
N ARG A 824 -9.01 -9.53 -25.14
CA ARG A 824 -8.71 -8.38 -24.28
C ARG A 824 -8.63 -7.14 -25.15
N PRO A 825 -8.77 -5.91 -24.58
CA PRO A 825 -8.52 -4.68 -25.33
C PRO A 825 -7.17 -4.74 -26.06
N LEU A 826 -7.20 -4.44 -27.36
CA LEU A 826 -6.02 -4.36 -28.21
C LEU A 826 -5.37 -2.99 -28.06
N LYS A 827 -4.04 -2.93 -28.05
CA LYS A 827 -3.31 -1.67 -28.19
C LYS A 827 -3.34 -1.21 -29.65
N TRP A 828 -3.29 0.09 -29.92
CA TRP A 828 -3.25 0.59 -31.29
C TRP A 828 -2.00 0.09 -32.03
N THR A 829 -0.86 0.06 -31.35
CA THR A 829 0.37 -0.59 -31.82
C THR A 829 0.19 -2.10 -32.14
N GLU A 830 -0.59 -2.82 -31.34
CA GLU A 830 -0.95 -4.23 -31.60
C GLU A 830 -1.83 -4.36 -32.85
N VAL A 831 -2.81 -3.47 -33.03
CA VAL A 831 -3.66 -3.41 -34.23
C VAL A 831 -2.83 -3.14 -35.49
N GLN A 832 -1.95 -2.14 -35.46
CA GLN A 832 -1.07 -1.80 -36.58
C GLN A 832 -0.13 -2.96 -36.94
N SER A 833 0.35 -3.68 -35.93
CA SER A 833 1.17 -4.88 -36.13
C SER A 833 0.34 -6.01 -36.72
N ALA A 834 -0.85 -6.30 -36.18
CA ALA A 834 -1.73 -7.34 -36.71
C ALA A 834 -2.16 -7.09 -38.16
N SER A 835 -2.43 -5.83 -38.54
CA SER A 835 -2.75 -5.47 -39.93
C SER A 835 -1.58 -5.65 -40.90
N SER A 836 -0.35 -5.54 -40.39
CA SER A 836 0.89 -5.77 -41.15
C SER A 836 1.23 -7.25 -41.38
N VAL A 837 0.45 -8.17 -40.80
CA VAL A 837 0.59 -9.62 -41.02
C VAL A 837 -0.14 -10.02 -42.29
N GLU A 838 0.59 -10.46 -43.30
CA GLU A 838 -0.01 -10.98 -44.53
C GLU A 838 -0.39 -12.46 -44.41
N ILE A 839 -1.64 -12.76 -44.75
CA ILE A 839 -2.23 -14.10 -44.75
C ILE A 839 -2.25 -14.70 -46.17
N ASP A 840 -1.84 -13.93 -47.20
CA ASP A 840 -1.90 -14.37 -48.59
C ASP A 840 -0.94 -15.53 -48.85
N VAL A 841 -1.45 -16.55 -49.54
CA VAL A 841 -0.79 -17.83 -49.79
C VAL A 841 0.27 -17.71 -50.88
N TRP A 842 0.16 -16.68 -51.74
CA TRP A 842 1.08 -16.43 -52.84
C TRP A 842 2.31 -15.60 -52.42
N ASN A 843 2.22 -14.88 -51.30
CA ASN A 843 3.37 -14.19 -50.74
C ASN A 843 4.05 -15.07 -49.68
N ASN A 844 5.12 -15.76 -50.08
CA ASN A 844 5.87 -16.65 -49.19
C ASN A 844 6.84 -15.88 -48.25
N SER A 845 6.63 -14.58 -48.09
CA SER A 845 7.36 -13.75 -47.14
C SER A 845 7.08 -14.19 -45.70
N ASN A 846 8.12 -14.35 -44.90
CA ASN A 846 8.01 -14.70 -43.48
C ASN A 846 8.30 -13.50 -42.57
N VAL A 847 8.16 -12.29 -43.11
CA VAL A 847 8.37 -11.02 -42.40
C VAL A 847 7.13 -10.15 -42.48
N MET A 848 6.96 -9.23 -41.53
CA MET A 848 5.88 -8.24 -41.55
C MET A 848 6.01 -7.34 -42.79
N ASN A 849 4.89 -7.09 -43.46
CA ASN A 849 4.82 -6.07 -44.49
C ASN A 849 4.52 -4.71 -43.84
N MET A 850 5.55 -3.89 -43.68
CA MET A 850 5.41 -2.57 -43.06
C MET A 850 4.85 -1.51 -44.01
N ASP A 851 4.72 -1.82 -45.30
CA ASP A 851 4.14 -0.90 -46.29
C ASP A 851 2.61 -0.81 -46.13
N VAL A 852 1.99 -1.85 -45.56
CA VAL A 852 0.55 -1.87 -45.26
C VAL A 852 0.22 -1.48 -43.81
N LYS A 853 1.22 -1.06 -43.03
CA LYS A 853 1.00 -0.57 -41.66
C LYS A 853 0.07 0.65 -41.68
N LEU A 854 -1.01 0.58 -40.91
CA LEU A 854 -1.94 1.70 -40.74
C LEU A 854 -1.22 2.92 -40.16
N ARG A 855 -1.33 4.08 -40.82
CA ARG A 855 -0.68 5.35 -40.44
C ARG A 855 -1.64 6.37 -39.85
N ASP A 856 -2.91 6.31 -40.25
CA ASP A 856 -3.96 7.22 -39.79
C ASP A 856 -4.23 7.00 -38.29
N ASP A 857 -4.76 8.02 -37.61
CA ASP A 857 -5.19 7.88 -36.21
C ASP A 857 -6.45 7.02 -36.10
N VAL A 858 -6.61 6.30 -35.00
CA VAL A 858 -7.78 5.43 -34.81
C VAL A 858 -9.10 6.19 -34.84
N HIS A 859 -9.13 7.47 -34.41
CA HIS A 859 -10.31 8.33 -34.49
C HIS A 859 -10.58 8.87 -35.90
N GLU A 860 -9.60 8.88 -36.79
CA GLU A 860 -9.79 9.19 -38.21
C GLU A 860 -10.49 8.04 -38.93
N ILE A 861 -10.08 6.80 -38.63
CA ILE A 861 -10.61 5.59 -39.30
C ILE A 861 -11.95 5.12 -38.70
N CYS A 862 -12.09 5.13 -37.37
CA CYS A 862 -13.27 4.58 -36.67
C CYS A 862 -14.20 5.66 -36.08
N GLY A 863 -13.82 6.94 -36.19
CA GLY A 863 -14.65 8.05 -35.71
C GLY A 863 -14.93 7.99 -34.20
N SER A 864 -16.17 8.32 -33.83
CA SER A 864 -16.62 8.36 -32.43
C SER A 864 -17.19 7.02 -31.94
N LEU A 865 -17.01 5.93 -32.70
CA LEU A 865 -17.40 4.57 -32.29
C LEU A 865 -16.41 3.96 -31.30
N VAL A 866 -15.19 4.49 -31.27
CA VAL A 866 -14.08 4.01 -30.45
C VAL A 866 -13.58 5.09 -29.50
N GLN A 867 -12.89 4.66 -28.46
CA GLN A 867 -12.15 5.48 -27.51
C GLN A 867 -10.77 4.86 -27.26
N VAL A 868 -9.76 5.70 -27.03
CA VAL A 868 -8.41 5.27 -26.64
C VAL A 868 -8.21 5.53 -25.16
N LEU A 869 -7.86 4.47 -24.43
CA LEU A 869 -7.57 4.50 -22.99
C LEU A 869 -6.06 4.61 -22.74
N GLN A 870 -5.67 4.89 -21.49
CA GLN A 870 -4.27 4.90 -21.07
C GLN A 870 -3.57 3.58 -21.44
N GLY A 871 -2.32 3.67 -21.92
CA GLY A 871 -1.57 2.53 -22.44
C GLY A 871 -1.92 2.15 -23.88
N ASP A 872 -2.48 3.09 -24.65
CA ASP A 872 -2.77 2.96 -26.09
C ASP A 872 -3.86 1.91 -26.40
N ARG A 873 -4.73 1.61 -25.44
CA ARG A 873 -5.78 0.58 -25.58
C ARG A 873 -6.99 1.12 -26.33
N VAL A 874 -7.37 0.46 -27.43
CA VAL A 874 -8.52 0.82 -28.25
C VAL A 874 -9.73 0.00 -27.83
N GLU A 875 -10.84 0.68 -27.54
CA GLU A 875 -12.10 0.04 -27.20
C GLU A 875 -13.28 0.70 -27.92
N LEU A 876 -14.37 -0.05 -28.05
CA LEU A 876 -15.66 0.52 -28.40
C LEU A 876 -16.15 1.46 -27.30
N VAL A 877 -16.75 2.59 -27.71
CA VAL A 877 -17.19 3.66 -26.80
C VAL A 877 -18.16 3.18 -25.72
N HIS A 878 -18.93 2.12 -26.00
CA HIS A 878 -19.87 1.53 -25.05
C HIS A 878 -20.31 0.12 -25.48
N SER A 879 -20.84 -0.69 -24.56
CA SER A 879 -21.42 -2.01 -24.86
C SER A 879 -22.57 -1.97 -25.87
N THR A 880 -23.29 -0.84 -25.96
CA THR A 880 -24.33 -0.62 -26.98
C THR A 880 -23.74 -0.49 -28.38
N ALA A 881 -22.54 0.07 -28.55
CA ALA A 881 -21.85 0.09 -29.83
C ALA A 881 -21.42 -1.33 -30.23
N ARG A 882 -20.96 -2.15 -29.27
CA ARG A 882 -20.66 -3.57 -29.50
C ARG A 882 -21.89 -4.33 -30.01
N ARG A 883 -23.05 -4.15 -29.35
CA ARG A 883 -24.32 -4.75 -29.77
C ARG A 883 -24.73 -4.30 -31.18
N PHE A 884 -24.67 -2.99 -31.45
CA PHE A 884 -24.95 -2.44 -32.78
C PHE A 884 -24.05 -3.06 -33.86
N ILE A 885 -22.76 -3.19 -33.58
CA ILE A 885 -21.81 -3.82 -34.52
C ILE A 885 -22.21 -5.27 -34.81
N ILE A 886 -22.55 -6.04 -33.77
CA ILE A 886 -22.94 -7.45 -33.93
C ILE A 886 -24.29 -7.60 -34.66
N GLU A 887 -25.27 -6.75 -34.37
CA GLU A 887 -26.67 -6.98 -34.79
C GLU A 887 -27.05 -6.22 -36.07
N GLN A 888 -26.50 -5.03 -36.31
CA GLN A 888 -27.04 -4.06 -37.27
C GLN A 888 -26.02 -3.41 -38.20
N SER A 889 -24.72 -3.51 -37.92
CA SER A 889 -23.70 -2.84 -38.75
C SER A 889 -23.43 -3.51 -40.11
N GLY A 890 -23.89 -4.76 -40.29
CA GLY A 890 -23.57 -5.58 -41.46
C GLY A 890 -22.16 -6.19 -41.44
N ILE A 891 -21.37 -5.99 -40.37
CA ILE A 891 -20.05 -6.61 -40.20
C ILE A 891 -20.23 -8.10 -39.86
N ASP A 892 -19.61 -8.98 -40.64
CA ASP A 892 -19.57 -10.41 -40.34
C ASP A 892 -18.52 -10.70 -39.25
N ILE A 893 -19.03 -10.87 -38.03
CA ILE A 893 -18.22 -11.17 -36.84
C ILE A 893 -17.49 -12.50 -36.96
N ALA A 894 -18.07 -13.51 -37.64
CA ALA A 894 -17.41 -14.79 -37.82
C ALA A 894 -16.20 -14.64 -38.75
N THR A 895 -16.34 -13.86 -39.82
CA THR A 895 -15.22 -13.53 -40.72
C THR A 895 -14.13 -12.72 -40.00
N ALA A 896 -14.50 -11.74 -39.16
CA ALA A 896 -13.55 -10.95 -38.38
C ALA A 896 -12.78 -11.81 -37.35
N GLU A 897 -13.47 -12.71 -36.64
CA GLU A 897 -12.86 -13.67 -35.72
C GLU A 897 -11.92 -14.62 -36.47
N CYS A 898 -12.31 -15.08 -37.68
CA CYS A 898 -11.44 -15.90 -38.54
C CYS A 898 -10.15 -15.16 -38.88
N ASP A 899 -10.26 -13.95 -39.41
CA ASP A 899 -9.11 -13.15 -39.85
C ASP A 899 -8.15 -12.87 -38.68
N LEU A 900 -8.67 -12.49 -37.51
CA LEU A 900 -7.83 -12.28 -36.32
C LEU A 900 -7.17 -13.59 -35.83
N THR A 901 -7.89 -14.71 -35.89
CA THR A 901 -7.33 -16.05 -35.58
C THR A 901 -6.17 -16.37 -36.51
N LEU A 902 -6.36 -16.21 -37.82
CA LEU A 902 -5.34 -16.47 -38.83
C LEU A 902 -4.15 -15.55 -38.69
N ARG A 903 -4.34 -14.26 -38.37
CA ARG A 903 -3.25 -13.31 -38.10
C ARG A 903 -2.46 -13.69 -36.87
N CYS A 904 -3.11 -14.11 -35.78
CA CYS A 904 -2.42 -14.62 -34.59
C CYS A 904 -1.53 -15.81 -34.97
N LEU A 905 -2.09 -16.83 -35.62
CA LEU A 905 -1.33 -18.03 -35.99
C LEU A 905 -0.21 -17.72 -36.99
N ARG A 906 -0.49 -16.92 -38.01
CA ARG A 906 0.48 -16.51 -39.03
C ARG A 906 1.62 -15.70 -38.42
N TYR A 907 1.31 -14.74 -37.55
CA TYR A 907 2.30 -13.93 -36.83
C TYR A 907 3.26 -14.80 -36.02
N LEU A 908 2.74 -15.82 -35.34
CA LEU A 908 3.53 -16.78 -34.56
C LEU A 908 4.40 -17.71 -35.42
N THR A 909 4.35 -17.62 -36.76
CA THR A 909 5.20 -18.36 -37.71
C THR A 909 6.15 -17.47 -38.53
N LEU A 910 6.29 -16.19 -38.15
CA LEU A 910 7.22 -15.25 -38.77
C LEU A 910 8.66 -15.53 -38.32
N ASN A 911 9.63 -15.01 -39.09
CA ASN A 911 11.07 -15.16 -38.83
C ASN A 911 11.48 -14.74 -37.41
N ILE A 912 10.77 -13.77 -36.82
CA ILE A 912 10.99 -13.32 -35.44
C ILE A 912 10.76 -14.43 -34.37
N PHE A 913 10.16 -15.56 -34.75
CA PHE A 913 10.00 -16.75 -33.91
C PHE A 913 10.90 -17.92 -34.32
N GLU A 914 11.65 -17.80 -35.43
CA GLU A 914 12.58 -18.86 -35.85
C GLU A 914 13.74 -18.96 -34.86
N PRO A 915 14.15 -20.18 -34.46
CA PRO A 915 15.21 -20.35 -33.46
C PRO A 915 16.57 -19.82 -33.94
N ASN A 916 16.82 -19.85 -35.26
CA ASN A 916 18.12 -19.55 -35.87
C ASN A 916 18.23 -18.15 -36.50
N ILE A 917 17.31 -17.22 -36.18
CA ILE A 917 17.39 -15.84 -36.66
C ILE A 917 18.67 -15.15 -36.18
N ARG A 918 19.32 -14.35 -37.04
CA ARG A 918 20.51 -13.58 -36.66
C ARG A 918 20.12 -12.46 -35.70
N ASP A 919 20.92 -12.24 -34.66
CA ASP A 919 20.69 -11.16 -33.67
C ASP A 919 20.55 -9.77 -34.30
N SER A 920 21.30 -9.50 -35.38
CA SER A 920 21.20 -8.23 -36.13
C SER A 920 19.83 -8.04 -36.77
N ASP A 921 19.25 -9.12 -37.30
CA ASP A 921 17.95 -9.09 -37.96
C ASP A 921 16.84 -8.97 -36.92
N LEU A 922 16.94 -9.74 -35.82
CA LEU A 922 15.97 -9.65 -34.73
C LEU A 922 15.99 -8.25 -34.08
N ARG A 923 17.17 -7.64 -33.91
CA ARG A 923 17.31 -6.24 -33.49
C ARG A 923 16.65 -5.28 -34.47
N PHE A 924 16.88 -5.45 -35.77
CA PHE A 924 16.24 -4.63 -36.80
C PHE A 924 14.71 -4.72 -36.73
N TYR A 925 14.15 -5.94 -36.64
CA TYR A 925 12.71 -6.15 -36.51
C TYR A 925 12.15 -5.57 -35.21
N ALA A 926 12.86 -5.72 -34.09
CA ALA A 926 12.45 -5.14 -32.81
C ALA A 926 12.35 -3.60 -32.88
N LEU A 927 13.34 -2.92 -33.48
CA LEU A 927 13.35 -1.47 -33.63
C LEU A 927 12.26 -0.96 -34.60
N ARG A 928 11.89 -1.79 -35.58
CA ARG A 928 10.82 -1.48 -36.55
C ARG A 928 9.42 -1.65 -35.96
N GLY A 929 9.30 -2.40 -34.86
CA GLY A 929 8.05 -2.64 -34.13
C GLY A 929 7.39 -3.99 -34.39
N ASP A 930 8.08 -4.89 -35.08
CA ASP A 930 7.54 -6.20 -35.48
C ASP A 930 7.17 -7.10 -34.29
N LEU A 931 7.67 -6.82 -33.08
CA LEU A 931 7.36 -7.62 -31.88
C LEU A 931 6.08 -7.16 -31.15
N ALA A 932 5.42 -6.09 -31.60
CA ALA A 932 4.37 -5.42 -30.83
C ALA A 932 3.15 -6.32 -30.57
N PHE A 933 2.81 -7.21 -31.51
CA PHE A 933 1.66 -8.10 -31.40
C PHE A 933 1.92 -9.41 -30.63
N GLN A 934 3.17 -9.68 -30.20
CA GLN A 934 3.51 -10.99 -29.63
C GLN A 934 2.80 -11.30 -28.33
N ASP A 935 2.65 -10.31 -27.44
CA ASP A 935 2.04 -10.54 -26.12
C ASP A 935 0.54 -10.83 -26.27
N TYR A 936 -0.14 -10.23 -27.26
CA TYR A 936 -1.53 -10.58 -27.59
C TYR A 936 -1.61 -11.96 -28.24
N ALA A 937 -0.84 -12.20 -29.31
CA ALA A 937 -0.93 -13.44 -30.07
C ALA A 937 -0.60 -14.66 -29.22
N VAL A 938 0.46 -14.61 -28.40
CA VAL A 938 0.86 -15.74 -27.55
C VAL A 938 -0.18 -16.06 -26.47
N SER A 939 -0.81 -15.05 -25.86
CA SER A 939 -1.77 -15.31 -24.77
C SER A 939 -3.19 -15.64 -25.25
N THR A 940 -3.53 -15.34 -26.51
CA THR A 940 -4.92 -15.44 -26.99
C THR A 940 -5.17 -16.38 -28.16
N TRP A 941 -4.13 -16.86 -28.88
CA TRP A 941 -4.33 -17.69 -30.08
C TRP A 941 -5.22 -18.92 -29.81
N PHE A 942 -5.05 -19.59 -28.68
CA PHE A 942 -5.84 -20.78 -28.33
C PHE A 942 -7.30 -20.43 -28.02
N MET A 943 -7.56 -19.23 -27.48
CA MET A 943 -8.91 -18.73 -27.22
C MET A 943 -9.62 -18.39 -28.53
N HIS A 944 -8.90 -17.84 -29.50
CA HIS A 944 -9.40 -17.58 -30.85
C HIS A 944 -9.73 -18.88 -31.60
N VAL A 945 -8.84 -19.88 -31.56
CA VAL A 945 -9.14 -21.23 -32.11
C VAL A 945 -10.31 -21.88 -31.38
N LYS A 946 -10.40 -21.74 -30.06
CA LYS A 946 -11.58 -22.20 -29.30
C LYS A 946 -12.87 -21.52 -29.77
N SER A 947 -12.88 -20.21 -29.93
CA SER A 947 -14.03 -19.49 -30.49
C SER A 947 -14.38 -20.00 -31.90
N MET A 948 -13.37 -20.32 -32.73
CA MET A 948 -13.58 -20.93 -34.05
C MET A 948 -14.27 -22.29 -33.97
N VAL A 949 -13.85 -23.17 -33.05
CA VAL A 949 -14.46 -24.50 -32.86
C VAL A 949 -15.86 -24.38 -32.25
N ASP A 950 -16.00 -23.66 -31.14
CA ASP A 950 -17.28 -23.55 -30.39
C ASP A 950 -18.41 -22.95 -31.22
N THR A 951 -18.09 -22.00 -32.10
CA THR A 951 -19.08 -21.35 -32.97
C THR A 951 -19.27 -22.08 -34.29
N ASN A 952 -18.56 -23.21 -34.52
CA ASN A 952 -18.39 -23.86 -35.82
C ASN A 952 -17.99 -22.87 -36.92
N LEU A 953 -17.30 -21.78 -36.52
CA LEU A 953 -17.19 -20.46 -37.14
C LEU A 953 -18.31 -20.20 -38.17
N GLY A 954 -19.53 -20.29 -37.65
CA GLY A 954 -20.80 -20.09 -38.32
C GLY A 954 -21.07 -20.95 -39.55
N LEU A 955 -20.55 -22.19 -39.68
CA LEU A 955 -20.68 -23.02 -40.88
C LEU A 955 -20.34 -22.26 -42.19
N MET A 956 -19.27 -21.47 -42.15
CA MET A 956 -18.56 -20.91 -43.31
C MET A 956 -19.39 -20.03 -44.28
N VAL A 957 -20.01 -18.94 -43.79
CA VAL A 957 -20.29 -17.70 -44.55
C VAL A 957 -21.02 -17.89 -45.91
N ARG A 958 -22.20 -18.52 -45.85
CA ARG A 958 -23.46 -18.26 -46.58
C ARG A 958 -23.53 -18.18 -48.14
N ASN A 959 -22.52 -18.59 -48.92
CA ASN A 959 -22.73 -18.99 -50.32
C ASN A 959 -21.63 -19.95 -50.84
N PRO A 960 -21.89 -21.26 -51.02
CA PRO A 960 -20.88 -22.25 -51.44
C PRO A 960 -20.30 -22.05 -52.85
N ALA A 961 -20.83 -21.09 -53.63
CA ALA A 961 -20.51 -20.90 -55.04
C ALA A 961 -19.61 -19.67 -55.33
N SER A 962 -19.13 -18.93 -54.32
CA SER A 962 -18.28 -17.76 -54.55
C SER A 962 -16.78 -18.11 -54.55
N SER A 963 -16.01 -17.47 -55.44
CA SER A 963 -14.54 -17.59 -55.46
C SER A 963 -13.87 -17.14 -54.15
N GLU A 964 -14.57 -16.32 -53.36
CA GLU A 964 -14.10 -15.71 -52.11
C GLU A 964 -14.07 -16.73 -50.95
N LEU A 965 -15.03 -17.67 -50.89
CA LEU A 965 -15.01 -18.75 -49.91
C LEU A 965 -13.84 -19.71 -50.16
N ASN A 966 -13.57 -20.04 -51.43
CA ASN A 966 -12.43 -20.88 -51.79
C ASN A 966 -11.10 -20.22 -51.40
N ASP A 967 -10.94 -18.91 -51.63
CA ASP A 967 -9.75 -18.18 -51.22
C ASP A 967 -9.55 -18.21 -49.69
N GLN A 968 -10.63 -18.00 -48.91
CA GLN A 968 -10.60 -18.13 -47.45
C GLN A 968 -10.24 -19.55 -46.99
N LEU A 969 -10.80 -20.59 -47.62
CA LEU A 969 -10.47 -21.98 -47.32
C LEU A 969 -8.99 -22.30 -47.55
N ILE A 970 -8.41 -21.79 -48.65
CA ILE A 970 -6.99 -21.96 -48.96
C ILE A 970 -6.14 -21.23 -47.90
N LYS A 971 -6.50 -20.00 -47.51
CA LYS A 971 -5.83 -19.24 -46.46
C LYS A 971 -5.85 -19.98 -45.11
N ILE A 972 -7.01 -20.48 -44.67
CA ILE A 972 -7.13 -21.24 -43.43
C ILE A 972 -6.22 -22.47 -43.46
N ARG A 973 -6.33 -23.29 -44.52
CA ARG A 973 -5.49 -24.49 -44.69
C ARG A 973 -4.00 -24.16 -44.66
N HIS A 974 -3.60 -23.12 -45.39
CA HIS A 974 -2.21 -22.71 -45.46
C HIS A 974 -1.67 -22.29 -44.08
N VAL A 975 -2.40 -21.43 -43.36
CA VAL A 975 -1.96 -20.93 -42.05
C VAL A 975 -1.92 -22.03 -41.00
N LEU A 976 -2.96 -22.88 -40.92
CA LEU A 976 -2.99 -23.99 -39.96
C LEU A 976 -1.89 -25.01 -40.24
N GLY A 977 -1.75 -25.46 -41.49
CA GLY A 977 -0.71 -26.40 -41.89
C GLY A 977 0.69 -25.85 -41.64
N ARG A 978 0.91 -24.56 -41.92
CA ARG A 978 2.17 -23.88 -41.62
C ARG A 978 2.45 -23.79 -40.12
N PHE A 979 1.45 -23.48 -39.30
CA PHE A 979 1.59 -23.40 -37.86
C PHE A 979 1.99 -24.76 -37.26
N ILE A 980 1.36 -25.84 -37.73
CA ILE A 980 1.75 -27.21 -37.36
C ILE A 980 3.18 -27.51 -37.80
N GLN A 981 3.51 -27.23 -39.07
CA GLN A 981 4.85 -27.49 -39.60
C GLN A 981 5.94 -26.74 -38.83
N PHE A 982 5.69 -25.49 -38.44
CA PHE A 982 6.64 -24.67 -37.71
C PHE A 982 6.87 -25.19 -36.27
N TYR A 983 5.84 -25.77 -35.67
CA TYR A 983 5.83 -26.27 -34.29
C TYR A 983 5.63 -27.79 -34.20
N ASP A 984 6.11 -28.54 -35.19
CA ASP A 984 5.81 -29.96 -35.43
C ASP A 984 5.95 -30.84 -34.17
N ALA A 985 7.01 -30.62 -33.39
CA ALA A 985 7.27 -31.35 -32.14
C ALA A 985 6.16 -31.20 -31.06
N SER A 986 5.31 -30.17 -31.14
CA SER A 986 4.19 -29.94 -30.23
C SER A 986 2.87 -30.55 -30.71
N PHE A 987 2.82 -31.08 -31.94
CA PHE A 987 1.61 -31.62 -32.57
C PHE A 987 1.83 -33.05 -33.09
N PRO A 988 2.10 -34.03 -32.22
CA PRO A 988 2.36 -35.42 -32.63
C PRO A 988 1.13 -36.07 -33.29
N ASP A 989 1.37 -37.05 -34.16
CA ASP A 989 0.33 -37.77 -34.92
C ASP A 989 -0.48 -38.81 -34.09
N ASP A 990 -0.17 -38.99 -32.81
CA ASP A 990 -0.67 -40.11 -32.01
C ASP A 990 -1.94 -39.82 -31.19
N ASN A 991 -2.87 -40.80 -31.13
CA ASN A 991 -4.00 -40.92 -30.21
C ASN A 991 -4.91 -39.67 -30.05
N ILE A 992 -5.45 -39.16 -31.16
CA ILE A 992 -6.53 -38.16 -31.13
C ILE A 992 -7.72 -38.72 -30.33
N GLN A 993 -8.17 -37.99 -29.30
CA GLN A 993 -9.30 -38.41 -28.48
C GLN A 993 -10.62 -38.32 -29.27
N GLN A 994 -11.53 -39.27 -29.04
CA GLN A 994 -12.83 -39.30 -29.71
C GLN A 994 -13.63 -38.01 -29.52
N GLN A 995 -13.56 -37.41 -28.32
CA GLN A 995 -14.24 -36.15 -28.03
C GLN A 995 -13.69 -34.99 -28.88
N THR A 996 -12.38 -34.95 -29.15
CA THR A 996 -11.76 -33.93 -30.03
C THR A 996 -12.28 -34.04 -31.46
N GLN A 997 -12.48 -35.27 -31.96
CA GLN A 997 -13.08 -35.48 -33.28
C GLN A 997 -14.54 -35.02 -33.32
N GLN A 998 -15.30 -35.26 -32.25
CA GLN A 998 -16.69 -34.78 -32.12
C GLN A 998 -16.76 -33.25 -32.08
N ASP A 999 -15.90 -32.61 -31.28
CA ASP A 999 -15.88 -31.14 -31.16
C ASP A 999 -15.59 -30.46 -32.53
N CYS A 1000 -14.81 -31.11 -33.41
CA CYS A 1000 -14.45 -30.61 -34.74
C CYS A 1000 -15.27 -31.20 -35.91
N GLU A 1001 -16.31 -32.00 -35.63
CA GLU A 1001 -17.06 -32.76 -36.65
C GLU A 1001 -17.67 -31.85 -37.73
N ALA A 1002 -18.08 -30.63 -37.36
CA ALA A 1002 -18.64 -29.64 -38.29
C ALA A 1002 -17.68 -29.26 -39.43
N PHE A 1003 -16.38 -29.50 -39.28
CA PHE A 1003 -15.36 -29.13 -40.26
C PHE A 1003 -14.90 -30.28 -41.16
N TRP A 1004 -15.41 -31.51 -40.99
CA TRP A 1004 -14.89 -32.73 -41.63
C TRP A 1004 -14.70 -32.63 -43.15
N GLN A 1005 -15.59 -31.88 -43.81
CA GLN A 1005 -15.63 -31.69 -45.27
C GLN A 1005 -14.57 -30.72 -45.82
N PHE A 1006 -13.88 -29.97 -44.95
CA PHE A 1006 -12.92 -28.95 -45.35
C PHE A 1006 -11.48 -29.47 -45.33
N PRO A 1007 -10.61 -28.97 -46.23
CA PRO A 1007 -9.27 -29.53 -46.43
C PRO A 1007 -8.29 -29.26 -45.28
N PHE A 1008 -8.69 -28.47 -44.28
CA PHE A 1008 -7.91 -28.14 -43.10
C PHE A 1008 -8.37 -28.91 -41.83
N HIS A 1009 -9.38 -29.77 -41.94
CA HIS A 1009 -9.97 -30.48 -40.80
C HIS A 1009 -8.92 -31.23 -39.97
N ALA A 1010 -8.03 -31.98 -40.63
CA ALA A 1010 -7.01 -32.75 -39.95
C ALA A 1010 -6.06 -31.86 -39.13
N ASP A 1011 -5.68 -30.71 -39.69
CA ASP A 1011 -4.81 -29.73 -39.03
C ASP A 1011 -5.53 -29.10 -37.82
N LEU A 1012 -6.80 -28.72 -37.98
CA LEU A 1012 -7.61 -28.16 -36.89
C LEU A 1012 -7.77 -29.16 -35.74
N VAL A 1013 -8.02 -30.44 -36.02
CA VAL A 1013 -8.15 -31.49 -34.99
C VAL A 1013 -6.85 -31.64 -34.18
N LYS A 1014 -5.68 -31.60 -34.83
CA LYS A 1014 -4.38 -31.65 -34.12
C LYS A 1014 -4.19 -30.46 -33.20
N ILE A 1015 -4.48 -29.25 -33.68
CA ILE A 1015 -4.38 -28.03 -32.88
C ILE A 1015 -5.38 -28.08 -31.71
N TRP A 1016 -6.61 -28.52 -31.95
CA TRP A 1016 -7.65 -28.61 -30.94
C TRP A 1016 -7.32 -29.66 -29.86
N GLN A 1017 -6.75 -30.80 -30.24
CA GLN A 1017 -6.26 -31.82 -29.32
C GLN A 1017 -5.23 -31.24 -28.33
N HIS A 1018 -4.28 -30.45 -28.83
CA HIS A 1018 -3.30 -29.76 -28.00
C HIS A 1018 -3.98 -28.78 -27.04
N ILE A 1019 -4.83 -27.89 -27.54
CA ILE A 1019 -5.54 -26.91 -26.70
C ILE A 1019 -6.33 -27.60 -25.59
N ARG A 1020 -7.08 -28.64 -25.92
CA ARG A 1020 -7.90 -29.40 -24.96
C ARG A 1020 -7.04 -30.08 -23.89
N SER A 1021 -5.92 -30.68 -24.29
CA SER A 1021 -4.95 -31.28 -23.37
C SER A 1021 -4.41 -30.25 -22.37
N GLU A 1022 -4.02 -29.07 -22.85
CA GLU A 1022 -3.48 -27.99 -21.99
C GLU A 1022 -4.54 -27.39 -21.07
N GLN A 1023 -5.78 -27.20 -21.54
CA GLN A 1023 -6.86 -26.64 -20.72
C GLN A 1023 -7.32 -27.57 -19.59
N ASN A 1024 -7.09 -28.87 -19.71
CA ASN A 1024 -7.40 -29.85 -18.66
C ASN A 1024 -6.33 -29.95 -17.56
N LYS A 1025 -5.17 -29.30 -17.73
CA LYS A 1025 -4.12 -29.27 -16.70
C LYS A 1025 -4.49 -28.31 -15.55
N ASP A 1026 -3.75 -28.39 -14.45
CA ASP A 1026 -3.91 -27.46 -13.33
C ASP A 1026 -3.60 -26.00 -13.73
N LEU A 1027 -3.97 -25.07 -12.85
CA LEU A 1027 -3.77 -23.63 -13.08
C LEU A 1027 -2.29 -23.24 -13.23
N VAL A 1028 -1.36 -23.99 -12.62
CA VAL A 1028 0.08 -23.70 -12.70
C VAL A 1028 0.61 -24.05 -14.09
N ALA A 1029 0.21 -25.18 -14.63
CA ALA A 1029 0.54 -25.63 -15.98
C ALA A 1029 -0.10 -24.72 -17.03
N ARG A 1030 -1.39 -24.36 -16.87
CA ARG A 1030 -2.12 -23.44 -17.76
C ARG A 1030 -1.53 -22.03 -17.80
N ASN A 1031 -0.76 -21.66 -16.79
CA ASN A 1031 -0.05 -20.38 -16.74
C ASN A 1031 1.22 -20.33 -17.59
N ASN A 1032 1.69 -21.44 -18.15
CA ASN A 1032 2.89 -21.45 -18.98
C ASN A 1032 2.52 -21.46 -20.47
N VAL A 1033 3.42 -20.94 -21.32
CA VAL A 1033 3.30 -21.05 -22.78
C VAL A 1033 3.44 -22.54 -23.15
N SER A 1034 2.39 -23.12 -23.74
CA SER A 1034 2.29 -24.57 -23.94
C SER A 1034 3.17 -25.14 -25.06
N ILE A 1035 3.58 -24.32 -26.03
CA ILE A 1035 4.46 -24.71 -27.13
C ILE A 1035 5.90 -24.34 -26.74
N ASP A 1036 6.79 -25.33 -26.63
CA ASP A 1036 8.16 -25.14 -26.11
C ASP A 1036 9.01 -24.20 -26.97
N LEU A 1037 8.99 -24.39 -28.30
CA LEU A 1037 9.71 -23.51 -29.22
C LEU A 1037 9.20 -22.07 -29.14
N LEU A 1038 7.87 -21.89 -29.05
CA LEU A 1038 7.26 -20.57 -28.90
C LEU A 1038 7.68 -19.91 -27.58
N ASN A 1039 7.70 -20.67 -26.48
CA ASN A 1039 8.17 -20.19 -25.18
C ASN A 1039 9.63 -19.72 -25.23
N LYS A 1040 10.50 -20.50 -25.89
CA LYS A 1040 11.92 -20.15 -26.09
C LYS A 1040 12.07 -18.87 -26.91
N SER A 1041 11.36 -18.78 -28.04
CA SER A 1041 11.40 -17.61 -28.91
C SER A 1041 10.83 -16.36 -28.23
N LEU A 1042 9.73 -16.46 -27.48
CA LEU A 1042 9.19 -15.35 -26.70
C LEU A 1042 10.18 -14.85 -25.64
N LYS A 1043 10.81 -15.77 -24.89
CA LYS A 1043 11.83 -15.41 -23.88
C LYS A 1043 13.00 -14.67 -24.52
N ARG A 1044 13.52 -15.16 -25.65
CA ARG A 1044 14.57 -14.49 -26.43
C ARG A 1044 14.14 -13.09 -26.85
N ASN A 1045 12.96 -12.95 -27.44
CA ASN A 1045 12.45 -11.67 -27.95
C ASN A 1045 12.28 -10.65 -26.82
N ARG A 1046 11.75 -11.07 -25.66
CA ARG A 1046 11.64 -10.22 -24.48
C ARG A 1046 13.00 -9.83 -23.91
N GLN A 1047 13.95 -10.74 -23.82
CA GLN A 1047 15.32 -10.43 -23.38
C GLN A 1047 15.99 -9.38 -24.28
N LEU A 1048 15.77 -9.44 -25.59
CA LEU A 1048 16.26 -8.42 -26.51
C LEU A 1048 15.62 -7.05 -26.25
N LEU A 1049 14.30 -7.00 -26.08
CA LEU A 1049 13.60 -5.75 -25.77
C LEU A 1049 14.06 -5.14 -24.44
N GLU A 1050 14.24 -5.97 -23.41
CA GLU A 1050 14.79 -5.54 -22.11
C GLU A 1050 16.21 -4.98 -22.25
N LYS A 1051 17.05 -5.61 -23.07
CA LYS A 1051 18.40 -5.12 -23.37
C LYS A 1051 18.39 -3.81 -24.15
N LEU A 1052 17.49 -3.65 -25.12
CA LEU A 1052 17.39 -2.43 -25.93
C LEU A 1052 16.78 -1.26 -25.15
N GLY A 1053 15.79 -1.52 -24.29
CA GLY A 1053 15.18 -0.46 -23.47
C GLY A 1053 16.01 -0.02 -22.27
N THR A 1054 17.10 -0.74 -21.96
CA THR A 1054 18.09 -0.33 -20.95
C THR A 1054 19.29 0.41 -21.55
N THR A 1055 19.41 0.46 -22.88
CA THR A 1055 20.41 1.29 -23.57
C THR A 1055 19.85 2.68 -23.86
N GLU A 1056 20.58 3.75 -23.53
CA GLU A 1056 20.13 5.16 -23.69
C GLU A 1056 19.95 5.60 -25.16
N ASP A 1057 20.35 4.78 -26.14
CA ASP A 1057 20.39 5.15 -27.56
C ASP A 1057 19.03 5.04 -28.29
N VAL A 1058 18.02 4.36 -27.72
CA VAL A 1058 16.74 4.09 -28.41
C VAL A 1058 15.56 4.19 -27.45
N ASP A 1059 14.64 5.12 -27.73
CA ASP A 1059 13.35 5.17 -27.06
C ASP A 1059 12.36 4.14 -27.63
N LEU A 1060 12.14 3.07 -26.88
CA LEU A 1060 11.19 1.99 -27.22
C LEU A 1060 9.77 2.25 -26.70
N SER A 1061 9.56 3.27 -25.85
CA SER A 1061 8.28 3.52 -25.18
C SER A 1061 7.14 3.76 -26.16
N ILE A 1062 7.43 4.41 -27.29
CA ILE A 1062 6.47 4.72 -28.36
C ILE A 1062 5.86 3.45 -28.97
N ILE A 1063 6.63 2.35 -29.05
CA ILE A 1063 6.22 1.12 -29.74
C ILE A 1063 5.70 0.07 -28.74
N TYR A 1064 6.37 -0.10 -27.60
CA TYR A 1064 6.12 -1.21 -26.66
C TYR A 1064 5.57 -0.76 -25.31
N GLY A 1065 5.50 0.56 -25.07
CA GLY A 1065 5.17 1.17 -23.78
C GLY A 1065 6.33 1.16 -22.79
N ASP A 1066 6.14 1.87 -21.67
CA ASP A 1066 7.17 2.09 -20.62
C ASP A 1066 7.53 0.83 -19.82
N CYS A 1067 6.72 -0.22 -19.90
CA CYS A 1067 6.80 -1.40 -19.03
C CYS A 1067 7.33 -2.64 -19.77
N ILE A 1068 8.57 -2.59 -20.26
CA ILE A 1068 9.15 -3.64 -21.10
C ILE A 1068 9.41 -4.98 -20.38
N PHE A 1069 9.52 -4.99 -19.04
CA PHE A 1069 9.79 -6.21 -18.28
C PHE A 1069 8.48 -6.97 -18.03
N ARG A 1070 8.20 -8.03 -18.81
CA ARG A 1070 6.91 -8.75 -18.76
C ARG A 1070 6.95 -9.98 -17.85
N CYS A 1071 5.82 -10.32 -17.22
CA CYS A 1071 5.67 -11.59 -16.50
C CYS A 1071 5.67 -12.77 -17.49
N PRO A 1072 6.34 -13.91 -17.20
CA PRO A 1072 6.32 -15.08 -18.07
C PRO A 1072 5.03 -15.90 -17.99
N LYS A 1073 4.15 -15.66 -17.00
CA LYS A 1073 2.93 -16.45 -16.79
C LYS A 1073 1.76 -15.90 -17.64
N VAL A 1074 1.24 -16.68 -18.58
CA VAL A 1074 0.32 -16.25 -19.65
C VAL A 1074 -1.03 -15.74 -19.14
N LEU A 1075 -1.55 -16.31 -18.05
CA LEU A 1075 -2.82 -15.87 -17.43
C LEU A 1075 -2.60 -14.76 -16.39
N CYS A 1076 -1.36 -14.27 -16.24
CA CYS A 1076 -1.08 -13.14 -15.38
C CYS A 1076 -1.39 -11.84 -16.12
N PHE A 1077 -2.08 -10.91 -15.47
CA PHE A 1077 -2.29 -9.55 -15.96
C PHE A 1077 -0.97 -8.87 -16.41
N PHE A 1078 0.12 -9.06 -15.66
CA PHE A 1078 1.44 -8.51 -15.99
C PHE A 1078 2.16 -9.22 -17.14
N PHE A 1079 1.54 -10.23 -17.78
CA PHE A 1079 2.08 -10.84 -18.99
C PHE A 1079 2.18 -9.84 -20.14
N HIS A 1080 1.21 -8.92 -20.24
CA HIS A 1080 1.13 -7.92 -21.31
C HIS A 1080 1.24 -6.47 -20.80
N GLU A 1081 1.04 -6.24 -19.49
CA GLU A 1081 1.22 -4.92 -18.86
C GLU A 1081 2.64 -4.68 -18.35
N GLY A 1082 3.33 -5.73 -17.90
CA GLY A 1082 4.73 -5.67 -17.47
C GLY A 1082 5.04 -4.75 -16.30
N PHE A 1083 6.33 -4.45 -16.16
CA PHE A 1083 6.92 -3.64 -15.09
C PHE A 1083 7.97 -2.69 -15.68
N LYS A 1084 8.23 -1.59 -14.97
CA LYS A 1084 9.30 -0.63 -15.32
C LYS A 1084 10.71 -1.16 -15.04
N THR A 1085 10.86 -2.15 -14.16
CA THR A 1085 12.17 -2.70 -13.76
C THR A 1085 12.17 -4.23 -13.72
N ALA A 1086 13.31 -4.83 -14.03
CA ALA A 1086 13.54 -6.28 -13.93
C ALA A 1086 13.33 -6.80 -12.49
N GLN A 1087 13.77 -6.03 -11.49
CA GLN A 1087 13.64 -6.41 -10.08
C GLN A 1087 12.17 -6.52 -9.64
N ALA A 1088 11.31 -5.60 -10.11
CA ALA A 1088 9.87 -5.65 -9.83
C ALA A 1088 9.22 -6.88 -10.47
N ARG A 1089 9.64 -7.25 -11.69
CA ARG A 1089 9.23 -8.48 -12.38
C ARG A 1089 9.66 -9.72 -11.59
N GLU A 1090 10.94 -9.83 -11.22
CA GLU A 1090 11.48 -10.99 -10.50
C GLU A 1090 10.79 -11.21 -9.15
N SER A 1091 10.64 -10.13 -8.38
CA SER A 1091 9.89 -10.16 -7.11
C SER A 1091 8.43 -10.58 -7.28
N HIS A 1092 7.83 -10.33 -8.45
CA HIS A 1092 6.50 -10.80 -8.79
C HIS A 1092 6.50 -12.28 -9.20
N VAL A 1093 7.49 -12.72 -9.99
CA VAL A 1093 7.62 -14.12 -10.45
C VAL A 1093 7.87 -15.07 -9.29
N ASP A 1094 8.69 -14.71 -8.31
CA ASP A 1094 8.96 -15.54 -7.14
C ASP A 1094 7.69 -15.85 -6.32
N ARG A 1095 6.63 -15.05 -6.46
CA ARG A 1095 5.32 -15.31 -5.83
C ARG A 1095 4.52 -16.38 -6.56
N HIS A 1096 4.73 -16.54 -7.86
CA HIS A 1096 4.17 -17.64 -8.64
C HIS A 1096 4.94 -18.93 -8.39
N GLU A 1097 6.27 -18.85 -8.36
CA GLU A 1097 7.14 -20.03 -8.35
C GLU A 1097 7.47 -20.51 -6.93
N ARG A 1098 7.36 -19.64 -5.93
CA ARG A 1098 7.63 -19.91 -4.51
C ARG A 1098 8.90 -20.76 -4.28
N PRO A 1099 10.05 -20.34 -4.82
CA PRO A 1099 11.21 -21.22 -4.98
C PRO A 1099 11.89 -21.62 -3.64
N PHE A 1100 11.51 -21.00 -2.52
CA PHE A 1100 12.18 -21.22 -1.24
C PHE A 1100 11.39 -22.19 -0.35
N HIS A 1101 11.82 -23.46 -0.32
CA HIS A 1101 11.16 -24.51 0.45
C HIS A 1101 11.81 -24.73 1.82
N CYS A 1102 10.98 -25.08 2.80
CA CYS A 1102 11.50 -25.50 4.11
C CYS A 1102 11.97 -26.95 4.05
N THR A 1103 13.12 -27.24 4.66
CA THR A 1103 13.75 -28.58 4.63
C THR A 1103 13.34 -29.47 5.81
N VAL A 1104 12.39 -29.02 6.63
CA VAL A 1104 11.92 -29.74 7.83
C VAL A 1104 10.82 -30.73 7.43
N GLU A 1105 11.05 -32.03 7.68
CA GLU A 1105 10.05 -33.06 7.42
C GLU A 1105 8.70 -32.76 8.12
N ASN A 1106 7.61 -32.86 7.36
CA ASN A 1106 6.22 -32.58 7.78
C ASN A 1106 5.93 -31.08 8.04
N CYS A 1107 6.79 -30.17 7.59
CA CYS A 1107 6.47 -28.76 7.57
C CYS A 1107 5.56 -28.43 6.38
N THR A 1108 4.50 -27.66 6.61
CA THR A 1108 3.57 -27.25 5.55
C THR A 1108 4.24 -26.45 4.43
N THR A 1109 5.37 -25.79 4.71
CA THR A 1109 6.13 -25.01 3.71
C THR A 1109 7.21 -25.81 2.97
N GLU A 1110 7.42 -27.09 3.33
CA GLU A 1110 8.24 -28.05 2.59
C GLU A 1110 7.65 -28.29 1.19
N GLY A 1111 6.34 -28.60 1.12
CA GLY A 1111 5.63 -28.80 -0.14
C GLY A 1111 5.16 -27.52 -0.84
N LEU A 1112 4.80 -26.47 -0.09
CA LEU A 1112 4.17 -25.26 -0.64
C LEU A 1112 5.12 -24.15 -1.09
N GLY A 1113 6.36 -24.13 -0.58
CA GLY A 1113 7.36 -23.11 -0.88
C GLY A 1113 7.02 -21.69 -0.38
N LEU A 1114 8.00 -20.80 -0.43
CA LEU A 1114 7.93 -19.40 -0.01
C LEU A 1114 8.48 -18.50 -1.11
N ALA A 1115 8.00 -17.25 -1.15
CA ALA A 1115 8.33 -16.30 -2.21
C ALA A 1115 9.67 -15.58 -2.04
N SER A 1116 10.39 -15.76 -0.92
CA SER A 1116 11.72 -15.16 -0.75
C SER A 1116 12.59 -15.93 0.24
N GLU A 1117 13.91 -15.84 0.09
CA GLU A 1117 14.88 -16.42 1.03
C GLU A 1117 14.74 -15.81 2.42
N SER A 1118 14.41 -14.51 2.49
CA SER A 1118 14.14 -13.82 3.75
C SER A 1118 12.89 -14.35 4.45
N ALA A 1119 11.86 -14.76 3.70
CA ALA A 1119 10.68 -15.42 4.24
C ALA A 1119 11.01 -16.83 4.74
N LEU A 1120 11.87 -17.58 4.04
CA LEU A 1120 12.35 -18.88 4.49
C LEU A 1120 13.20 -18.78 5.76
N ARG A 1121 14.19 -17.88 5.80
CA ARG A 1121 15.02 -17.64 7.00
C ARG A 1121 14.18 -17.17 8.19
N ARG A 1122 13.11 -16.42 7.95
CA ARG A 1122 12.15 -15.99 8.99
C ARG A 1122 11.24 -17.13 9.41
N HIS A 1123 10.80 -17.97 8.48
CA HIS A 1123 10.00 -19.16 8.76
C HIS A 1123 10.80 -20.14 9.62
N LEU A 1124 12.04 -20.45 9.24
CA LEU A 1124 12.95 -21.32 10.01
C LEU A 1124 13.20 -20.76 11.41
N ARG A 1125 13.49 -19.46 11.56
CA ARG A 1125 13.67 -18.85 12.90
C ARG A 1125 12.41 -18.88 13.78
N THR A 1126 11.24 -18.79 13.17
CA THR A 1126 9.97 -18.66 13.90
C THR A 1126 9.36 -20.02 14.25
N PHE A 1127 9.45 -21.00 13.34
CA PHE A 1127 8.73 -22.27 13.44
C PHE A 1127 9.64 -23.49 13.59
N HIS A 1128 10.92 -23.36 13.22
CA HIS A 1128 11.93 -24.42 13.33
C HIS A 1128 13.23 -23.91 13.95
N PRO A 1129 13.17 -23.25 15.12
CA PRO A 1129 14.37 -22.69 15.75
C PRO A 1129 15.42 -23.77 16.04
N GLU A 1130 15.02 -25.03 16.22
CA GLU A 1130 15.88 -26.20 16.34
C GLU A 1130 16.65 -26.61 15.07
N GLN A 1131 16.20 -26.19 13.88
CA GLN A 1131 16.91 -26.41 12.61
C GLN A 1131 17.76 -25.21 12.18
N CYS A 1132 17.64 -24.08 12.86
CA CYS A 1132 18.62 -23.02 12.70
C CYS A 1132 19.93 -23.49 13.35
N ASP A 1133 20.99 -23.58 12.55
CA ASP A 1133 22.31 -24.00 13.00
C ASP A 1133 22.81 -23.01 14.08
N LEU A 1134 22.55 -23.33 15.35
CA LEU A 1134 23.03 -22.59 16.53
C LEU A 1134 24.58 -22.58 16.59
N SER A 1135 25.26 -23.28 15.69
CA SER A 1135 26.71 -23.29 15.55
C SER A 1135 27.29 -22.04 14.87
N GLU A 1136 26.54 -21.33 13.99
CA GLU A 1136 27.01 -20.05 13.43
C GLU A 1136 26.95 -18.89 14.44
N SER A 1137 26.19 -19.04 15.53
CA SER A 1137 26.19 -18.09 16.65
C SER A 1137 27.29 -18.38 17.69
N PHE A 1138 28.02 -19.50 17.55
CA PHE A 1138 29.12 -19.88 18.43
C PHE A 1138 30.28 -20.52 17.65
N THR A 1139 30.89 -19.80 16.70
CA THR A 1139 32.21 -20.23 16.19
C THR A 1139 33.27 -20.01 17.27
N ARG A 1140 33.66 -21.11 17.93
CA ARG A 1140 34.87 -21.21 18.75
C ARG A 1140 36.08 -20.84 17.90
N LEU A 1141 36.84 -19.83 18.33
CA LEU A 1141 38.20 -19.64 17.81
C LEU A 1141 39.10 -20.78 18.30
N SER A 1142 39.50 -21.60 17.34
CA SER A 1142 40.50 -22.66 17.46
C SER A 1142 41.89 -22.06 17.70
N ARG A 1143 42.63 -22.64 18.65
CA ARG A 1143 44.06 -22.36 18.82
C ARG A 1143 44.85 -23.10 17.74
N GLY A 1144 45.60 -22.34 16.92
CA GLY A 1144 46.69 -22.81 16.06
C GLY A 1144 48.06 -22.33 16.58
N PRO A 1145 49.17 -22.91 16.11
CA PRO A 1145 50.26 -23.40 16.96
C PRO A 1145 51.38 -22.40 17.26
N THR A 1146 52.03 -22.64 18.39
CA THR A 1146 53.29 -22.02 18.80
C THR A 1146 54.40 -22.26 17.75
N SER A 1147 54.95 -21.17 17.20
CA SER A 1147 56.33 -21.14 16.73
C SER A 1147 56.99 -19.79 17.05
N GLN A 1148 57.93 -19.87 18.01
CA GLN A 1148 59.10 -19.03 18.26
C GLN A 1148 59.00 -17.49 18.25
N ALA A 1149 58.95 -16.91 19.45
CA ALA A 1149 59.89 -15.86 19.85
C ALA A 1149 60.15 -15.96 21.36
N ARG A 1150 61.44 -16.07 21.71
CA ARG A 1150 62.03 -16.25 23.04
C ARG A 1150 61.78 -15.01 23.91
N TRP A 1151 61.33 -15.17 25.16
CA TRP A 1151 61.85 -14.50 26.36
C TRP A 1151 61.33 -15.25 27.61
N GLU A 1152 62.24 -15.68 28.48
CA GLU A 1152 61.94 -16.36 29.74
C GLU A 1152 61.39 -15.37 30.78
N CYS A 1153 60.26 -15.71 31.41
CA CYS A 1153 59.80 -15.03 32.61
C CYS A 1153 59.91 -16.00 33.79
N HIS A 1154 60.91 -15.78 34.62
CA HIS A 1154 61.03 -16.35 35.95
C HIS A 1154 60.01 -15.68 36.88
N ILE A 1155 59.17 -16.47 37.57
CA ILE A 1155 58.96 -16.43 39.03
C ILE A 1155 57.75 -17.30 39.41
N GLU A 1156 57.97 -18.06 40.49
CA GLU A 1156 57.19 -19.15 41.02
C GLU A 1156 55.94 -18.75 41.83
N ALA A 1157 55.01 -19.71 41.88
CA ALA A 1157 54.24 -20.19 43.04
C ALA A 1157 53.15 -19.32 43.69
N LYS A 1158 51.89 -19.82 43.54
CA LYS A 1158 50.94 -20.31 44.58
C LYS A 1158 49.53 -20.27 43.97
N GLY A 1159 48.67 -21.28 43.95
CA GLY A 1159 48.67 -22.63 44.48
C GLY A 1159 47.21 -23.11 44.54
N ARG A 1160 46.99 -24.39 44.17
CA ARG A 1160 45.84 -25.28 44.52
C ARG A 1160 44.44 -24.89 44.00
N GLY A 1161 43.64 -25.79 43.43
CA GLY A 1161 43.82 -27.22 43.21
C GLY A 1161 42.54 -27.92 42.74
N HIS A 1162 42.77 -29.16 42.28
CA HIS A 1162 41.83 -30.30 42.16
C HIS A 1162 40.94 -30.42 40.92
N VAL A 1163 41.56 -31.09 39.94
CA VAL A 1163 40.97 -32.00 38.95
C VAL A 1163 40.65 -33.35 39.59
N ARG A 1164 39.60 -34.05 39.11
CA ARG A 1164 39.58 -35.50 38.81
C ARG A 1164 38.35 -35.79 37.94
N ASN A 1165 38.55 -36.14 36.65
CA ASN A 1165 38.77 -37.49 36.09
C ASN A 1165 37.44 -38.29 36.07
N VAL A 1166 37.02 -39.03 35.04
CA VAL A 1166 37.63 -40.04 34.13
C VAL A 1166 36.56 -40.21 33.02
N GLY A 1167 36.77 -40.56 31.74
CA GLY A 1167 37.91 -41.01 30.96
C GLY A 1167 37.41 -41.88 29.79
N GLY A 1168 38.11 -41.78 28.65
CA GLY A 1168 38.25 -42.80 27.60
C GLY A 1168 37.07 -43.01 26.65
N GLY A 1169 37.24 -43.15 25.34
CA GLY A 1169 38.45 -43.17 24.51
C GLY A 1169 38.16 -43.98 23.25
N LEU A 1170 38.77 -43.57 22.12
CA LEU A 1170 39.19 -44.40 20.97
C LEU A 1170 38.02 -44.98 20.13
N GLN A 1171 38.06 -45.06 18.80
CA GLN A 1171 39.13 -45.11 17.79
C GLN A 1171 38.44 -44.85 16.41
N GLU A 1172 39.05 -44.08 15.49
CA GLU A 1172 39.70 -44.56 14.23
C GLU A 1172 38.71 -45.25 13.24
N ASP A 1173 38.61 -44.92 11.96
CA ASP A 1173 39.70 -44.62 11.01
C ASP A 1173 39.16 -44.07 9.66
N THR A 1174 39.96 -43.20 9.02
CA THR A 1174 40.15 -42.94 7.55
C THR A 1174 38.93 -42.90 6.61
N ILE A 1175 38.67 -41.83 5.84
CA ILE A 1175 39.51 -41.13 4.82
C ILE A 1175 39.25 -39.62 4.84
#